data_AF-A0A3D3TIN9-F1
#
_entry.id   AF-A0A3D3TIN9-F1
#
_cell.length_a   1.000
_cell.length_b   1.000
_cell.length_c   1.000
_cell.angle_alpha   90.00
_cell.angle_beta   90.00
_cell.angle_gamma   90.00
#
_symmetry.space_group_name_H-M   'P 1'
#
loop_
_entity.id
_entity.type
_entity.pdbx_description
1 polymer ?
#
loop_
_entity_poly.entity_id
_entity_poly.type
_entity_poly.pdbx_seq_one_letter_code
_entity_poly.pdbx_strand_id
1 'polypeptide(L)'
;GVGYSVDTSGLVYNKQLIREEDIPKTWEDFFLVAEELTLRDSSGKIVQYGTLINPKDMWFNYPIIKEYGGYYFGVLPDGSCNPYDVGLDNEGMLAYVEKIKDLQSKGLTLTNPNATESHISAEFANGRVAMILYGLWNASIYKSMGIDYGISPLPVGKNGKVSKPLATVQGFVINRFTNDLDATKSFLEFILKDENQQRLIEAGNRGDRKTGERNPTNISVINSKYIQKDTVLSSLSNIGYDCEPFPNVPEGPIWYNYTSTALRAIFYGDTSGNEVDAQEKLIELADRIRADVALINEIPEKIDIQASHVLIFAATLAGFIAAMVLLRRATKRNISQISPLDRTEKLGTKNTMIAWAMLLPLVLLLLVFYVFPIFHNIYLSLTNYSGVNLRDYGIVGLTNYREIFTSGIGGLVSMLIWTVTFAFMVVTISFIVGTALAVTLDKVGITVAKVYKMIFILPWVVPSVITLLMWRGMLEDQGLVNQILSLFGINSVPWLSHSLAARASSIIVMSWFSFPYFMVISSGILKSIPKDYFEVARIAGAGRLYIFFKITIPLIIRAIFPMLVMSFIMQFNQFGVYLLTQGGPPGSRLGSPGATDLLITYVFNTAFNTKRYSLAAAYSVIAFCFVAVFAVVSLRIANRKSY
;
A
#
# COMPACT_ATOMS: atom_id res chain seq x y z
N GLY A 1 23.67 -17.24 -6.20
CA GLY A 1 22.46 -17.71 -6.90
C GLY A 1 22.81 -17.96 -8.35
N VAL A 2 21.91 -18.58 -9.11
CA VAL A 2 22.03 -18.79 -10.56
C VAL A 2 20.95 -17.97 -11.24
N GLY A 3 21.34 -16.93 -11.97
CA GLY A 3 20.41 -16.11 -12.75
C GLY A 3 19.91 -16.88 -13.96
N TYR A 4 18.62 -16.75 -14.28
CA TYR A 4 18.02 -17.33 -15.48
C TYR A 4 17.33 -16.30 -16.38
N SER A 5 16.97 -15.12 -15.85
CA SER A 5 16.38 -14.05 -16.64
C SER A 5 16.92 -12.70 -16.23
N VAL A 6 17.17 -11.81 -17.19
CA VAL A 6 17.50 -10.41 -16.98
C VAL A 6 16.26 -9.56 -17.21
N ASP A 7 15.83 -8.79 -16.22
CA ASP A 7 14.76 -7.80 -16.37
C ASP A 7 15.40 -6.44 -16.63
N THR A 8 15.20 -5.91 -17.84
CA THR A 8 15.73 -4.61 -18.27
C THR A 8 14.78 -3.94 -19.25
N SER A 9 15.06 -2.69 -19.60
CA SER A 9 14.27 -1.87 -20.52
C SER A 9 15.10 -1.45 -21.73
N GLY A 10 14.43 -1.24 -22.86
CA GLY A 10 15.02 -0.62 -24.04
C GLY A 10 14.14 0.50 -24.56
N LEU A 11 14.46 0.97 -25.76
CA LEU A 11 13.58 1.85 -26.52
C LEU A 11 12.61 0.97 -27.31
N VAL A 12 11.38 0.86 -26.81
CA VAL A 12 10.30 0.12 -27.49
C VAL A 12 9.58 1.10 -28.41
N TYR A 13 9.35 0.70 -29.66
CA TYR A 13 8.76 1.56 -30.67
C TYR A 13 7.66 0.86 -31.47
N ASN A 14 6.66 1.62 -31.91
CA ASN A 14 5.56 1.15 -32.74
C ASN A 14 5.89 1.36 -34.23
N LYS A 15 6.06 0.27 -34.97
CA LYS A 15 6.49 0.30 -36.38
C LYS A 15 5.48 0.96 -37.32
N GLN A 16 4.23 1.11 -36.87
CA GLN A 16 3.18 1.80 -37.61
C GLN A 16 3.30 3.33 -37.51
N LEU A 17 4.03 3.83 -36.50
CA LEU A 17 4.16 5.25 -36.21
C LEU A 17 5.57 5.80 -36.48
N ILE A 18 6.59 4.94 -36.41
CA ILE A 18 7.98 5.28 -36.70
C ILE A 18 8.66 4.16 -37.47
N ARG A 19 9.44 4.51 -38.50
CA ARG A 19 10.20 3.56 -39.31
C ARG A 19 11.51 3.19 -38.61
N GLU A 20 12.05 2.01 -38.91
CA GLU A 20 13.27 1.53 -38.24
C GLU A 20 14.50 2.42 -38.52
N GLU A 21 14.58 3.02 -39.71
CA GLU A 21 15.64 3.96 -40.07
C GLU A 21 15.58 5.31 -39.32
N ASP A 22 14.40 5.69 -38.82
CA ASP A 22 14.14 6.95 -38.13
C ASP A 22 14.27 6.82 -36.60
N ILE A 23 14.64 5.63 -36.10
CA ILE A 23 14.85 5.40 -34.66
C ILE A 23 15.99 6.29 -34.16
N PRO A 24 15.77 7.10 -33.11
CA PRO A 24 16.75 8.07 -32.64
C PRO A 24 18.02 7.40 -32.12
N LYS A 25 19.17 7.94 -32.53
CA LYS A 25 20.49 7.42 -32.16
C LYS A 25 21.10 8.15 -30.96
N THR A 26 20.75 9.41 -30.75
CA THR A 26 21.18 10.24 -29.61
C THR A 26 19.98 10.67 -28.77
N TRP A 27 20.21 11.09 -27.51
CA TRP A 27 19.12 11.59 -26.66
C TRP A 27 18.51 12.88 -27.23
N GLU A 28 19.32 13.75 -27.83
CA GLU A 28 18.85 14.94 -28.54
C GLU A 28 17.90 14.56 -29.70
N ASP A 29 18.28 13.59 -30.53
CA ASP A 29 17.42 13.07 -31.59
C ASP A 29 16.13 12.48 -31.02
N PHE A 30 16.21 11.74 -29.90
CA PHE A 30 15.05 11.14 -29.26
C PHE A 30 14.03 12.20 -28.85
N PHE A 31 14.47 13.31 -28.24
CA PHE A 31 13.57 14.38 -27.85
C PHE A 31 12.97 15.11 -29.05
N LEU A 32 13.75 15.33 -30.11
CA LEU A 32 13.27 15.97 -31.34
C LEU A 32 12.23 15.11 -32.07
N VAL A 33 12.55 13.84 -32.32
CA VAL A 33 11.64 12.89 -32.98
C VAL A 33 10.36 12.69 -32.15
N ALA A 34 10.48 12.63 -30.83
CA ALA A 34 9.30 12.55 -29.96
C ALA A 34 8.39 13.79 -30.06
N GLU A 35 8.97 14.98 -30.21
CA GLU A 35 8.21 16.21 -30.43
C GLU A 35 7.54 16.21 -31.80
N GLU A 36 8.26 15.85 -32.86
CA GLU A 36 7.75 15.77 -34.24
C GLU A 36 6.59 14.76 -34.40
N LEU A 37 6.68 13.61 -33.73
CA LEU A 37 5.65 12.57 -33.79
C LEU A 37 4.45 12.84 -32.88
N THR A 38 4.47 13.93 -32.11
CA THR A 38 3.34 14.32 -31.26
C THR A 38 2.33 15.14 -32.04
N LEU A 39 1.16 14.55 -32.29
CA LEU A 39 0.09 15.17 -33.09
C LEU A 39 -1.03 15.70 -32.18
N ARG A 40 -1.53 16.88 -32.53
CA ARG A 40 -2.65 17.54 -31.85
C ARG A 40 -3.81 17.73 -32.81
N ASP A 41 -5.03 17.55 -32.31
CA ASP A 41 -6.23 17.88 -33.06
C ASP A 41 -6.49 19.39 -33.13
N SER A 42 -7.56 19.80 -33.81
CA SER A 42 -7.96 21.20 -33.94
C SER A 42 -8.32 21.89 -32.61
N SER A 43 -8.53 21.12 -31.53
CA SER A 43 -8.77 21.64 -30.18
C SER A 43 -7.48 21.76 -29.35
N GLY A 44 -6.33 21.37 -29.93
CA GLY A 44 -5.03 21.34 -29.25
C GLY A 44 -4.80 20.10 -28.39
N LYS A 45 -5.76 19.15 -28.35
CA LYS A 45 -5.65 17.91 -27.60
C LYS A 45 -4.71 16.94 -28.33
N ILE A 46 -3.81 16.32 -27.59
CA ILE A 46 -2.89 15.32 -28.16
C ILE A 46 -3.68 14.06 -28.53
N VAL A 47 -3.62 13.69 -29.81
CA VAL A 47 -4.24 12.47 -30.36
C VAL A 47 -3.23 11.34 -30.48
N GLN A 48 -1.96 11.68 -30.74
CA GLN A 48 -0.83 10.77 -30.82
C GLN A 48 0.37 11.39 -30.09
N TYR A 49 1.07 10.60 -29.30
CA TYR A 49 2.28 10.97 -28.58
C TYR A 49 3.50 10.40 -29.31
N GLY A 50 4.55 11.20 -29.50
CA GLY A 50 5.84 10.65 -29.92
C GLY A 50 6.51 9.86 -28.80
N THR A 51 6.38 10.33 -27.56
CA THR A 51 6.73 9.56 -26.36
C THR A 51 5.88 9.96 -25.17
N LEU A 52 5.88 9.11 -24.14
CA LEU A 52 5.32 9.41 -22.82
C LEU A 52 6.29 8.95 -21.74
N ILE A 53 6.76 9.91 -20.95
CA ILE A 53 7.64 9.67 -19.80
C ILE A 53 6.86 9.84 -18.50
N ASN A 54 7.05 8.96 -17.52
CA ASN A 54 6.58 9.17 -16.15
C ASN A 54 7.67 9.94 -15.37
N PRO A 55 7.50 11.23 -15.06
CA PRO A 55 8.52 12.02 -14.39
C PRO A 55 8.90 11.51 -12.99
N LYS A 56 8.01 10.74 -12.35
CA LYS A 56 8.17 10.27 -10.96
C LYS A 56 8.96 8.96 -10.86
N ASP A 57 9.17 8.27 -11.97
CA ASP A 57 9.82 6.97 -11.99
C ASP A 57 11.31 7.14 -12.29
N MET A 58 12.16 6.74 -11.35
CA MET A 58 13.61 6.79 -11.56
C MET A 58 14.14 5.56 -12.29
N TRP A 59 13.43 4.43 -12.29
CA TRP A 59 13.93 3.19 -12.87
C TRP A 59 14.04 3.32 -14.40
N PHE A 60 12.96 3.71 -15.05
CA PHE A 60 12.93 3.87 -16.52
C PHE A 60 13.68 5.11 -16.98
N ASN A 61 13.69 6.17 -16.17
CA ASN A 61 14.38 7.42 -16.50
C ASN A 61 15.85 7.44 -16.09
N TYR A 62 16.35 6.41 -15.40
CA TYR A 62 17.73 6.37 -14.92
C TYR A 62 18.78 6.67 -16.02
N PRO A 63 18.65 6.14 -17.25
CA PRO A 63 19.59 6.46 -18.32
C PRO A 63 19.67 7.97 -18.62
N ILE A 64 18.53 8.67 -18.59
CA ILE A 64 18.47 10.13 -18.77
C ILE A 64 19.01 10.83 -17.52
N ILE A 65 18.65 10.38 -16.31
CA ILE A 65 19.19 10.95 -15.06
C ILE A 65 20.73 10.91 -15.07
N LYS A 66 21.31 9.77 -15.47
CA LYS A 66 22.76 9.56 -15.55
C LYS A 66 23.41 10.41 -16.64
N GLU A 67 22.76 10.55 -17.79
CA GLU A 67 23.20 11.42 -18.88
C GLU A 67 23.36 12.89 -18.44
N TYR A 68 22.54 13.33 -17.50
CA TYR A 68 22.63 14.66 -16.92
C TYR A 68 23.53 14.74 -15.68
N GLY A 69 24.03 13.61 -15.16
CA GLY A 69 24.97 13.56 -14.03
C GLY A 69 24.36 13.13 -12.69
N GLY A 70 23.07 12.81 -12.63
CA GLY A 70 22.44 12.20 -11.46
C GLY A 70 22.77 10.72 -11.32
N TYR A 71 22.78 10.20 -10.10
CA TYR A 71 22.99 8.78 -9.84
C TYR A 71 22.27 8.33 -8.56
N TYR A 72 22.10 7.02 -8.37
CA TYR A 72 21.56 6.48 -7.12
C TYR A 72 22.62 6.65 -6.02
N PHE A 73 23.53 5.68 -5.94
CA PHE A 73 24.61 5.67 -4.96
C PHE A 73 25.96 5.86 -5.65
N GLY A 74 26.87 6.53 -4.96
CA GLY A 74 28.27 6.60 -5.36
C GLY A 74 28.93 5.24 -5.38
N VAL A 75 30.09 5.17 -6.01
CA VAL A 75 30.88 3.93 -6.10
C VAL A 75 32.22 4.17 -5.40
N LEU A 76 32.59 3.27 -4.49
CA LEU A 76 33.89 3.27 -3.82
C LEU A 76 35.00 2.86 -4.81
N PRO A 77 36.28 3.13 -4.50
CA PRO A 77 37.41 2.77 -5.38
C PRO A 77 37.50 1.28 -5.73
N ASP A 78 36.91 0.40 -4.92
CA ASP A 78 36.86 -1.05 -5.14
C ASP A 78 35.68 -1.50 -6.02
N GLY A 79 34.86 -0.56 -6.50
CA GLY A 79 33.68 -0.83 -7.32
C GLY A 79 32.41 -1.15 -6.52
N SER A 80 32.47 -1.17 -5.19
CA SER A 80 31.30 -1.39 -4.35
C SER A 80 30.46 -0.10 -4.19
N CYS A 81 29.18 -0.28 -3.90
CA CYS A 81 28.22 0.80 -3.74
C CYS A 81 28.45 1.52 -2.39
N ASN A 82 28.54 2.85 -2.40
CA ASN A 82 28.56 3.69 -1.21
C ASN A 82 27.16 4.24 -0.91
N PRO A 83 26.41 3.67 0.05
CA PRO A 83 25.04 4.12 0.32
C PRO A 83 24.97 5.53 0.93
N TYR A 84 26.09 6.09 1.41
CA TYR A 84 26.15 7.44 1.98
C TYR A 84 26.36 8.54 0.94
N ASP A 85 26.79 8.20 -0.28
CA ASP A 85 26.93 9.12 -1.39
C ASP A 85 25.67 9.03 -2.26
N VAL A 86 24.81 10.04 -2.19
CA VAL A 86 23.49 10.06 -2.85
C VAL A 86 23.53 11.09 -3.98
N GLY A 87 23.41 10.63 -5.23
CA GLY A 87 23.61 11.47 -6.42
C GLY A 87 22.41 12.27 -6.90
N LEU A 88 21.61 12.83 -5.97
CA LEU A 88 20.36 13.54 -6.30
C LEU A 88 20.40 15.05 -6.09
N ASP A 89 21.33 15.53 -5.28
CA ASP A 89 21.46 16.93 -4.85
C ASP A 89 22.61 17.65 -5.56
N ASN A 90 22.83 17.32 -6.84
CA ASN A 90 23.84 17.93 -7.68
C ASN A 90 23.21 18.72 -8.86
N GLU A 91 24.02 19.59 -9.47
CA GLU A 91 23.61 20.41 -10.63
C GLU A 91 23.09 19.56 -11.80
N GLY A 92 23.61 18.33 -11.95
CA GLY A 92 23.18 17.42 -12.98
C GLY A 92 21.73 16.95 -12.82
N MET A 93 21.34 16.57 -11.60
CA MET A 93 19.96 16.21 -11.31
C MET A 93 19.00 17.40 -11.48
N LEU A 94 19.45 18.62 -11.18
CA LEU A 94 18.66 19.83 -11.46
C LEU A 94 18.46 20.04 -12.97
N ALA A 95 19.51 19.88 -13.77
CA ALA A 95 19.42 19.97 -15.24
C ALA A 95 18.51 18.87 -15.83
N TYR A 96 18.52 17.67 -15.25
CA TYR A 96 17.55 16.62 -15.58
C TYR A 96 16.11 17.07 -15.30
N VAL A 97 15.84 17.63 -14.11
CA VAL A 97 14.50 18.13 -13.75
C VAL A 97 14.04 19.21 -14.73
N GLU A 98 14.90 20.17 -15.06
CA GLU A 98 14.60 21.21 -16.06
C GLU A 98 14.27 20.60 -17.42
N LYS A 99 15.03 19.58 -17.84
CA LYS A 99 14.74 18.87 -19.09
C LYS A 99 13.38 18.20 -19.05
N ILE A 100 13.02 17.51 -17.97
CA ILE A 100 11.72 16.85 -17.86
C ILE A 100 10.57 17.88 -17.78
N LYS A 101 10.78 19.05 -17.15
CA LYS A 101 9.81 20.17 -17.18
C LYS A 101 9.61 20.71 -18.61
N ASP A 102 10.68 20.85 -19.41
CA ASP A 102 10.59 21.19 -20.84
C ASP A 102 9.73 20.17 -21.60
N LEU A 103 10.02 18.87 -21.44
CA LEU A 103 9.23 17.80 -22.07
C LEU A 103 7.76 17.79 -21.61
N GLN A 104 7.50 18.12 -20.34
CA GLN A 104 6.14 18.24 -19.81
C GLN A 104 5.37 19.37 -20.48
N SER A 105 6.01 20.53 -20.69
CA SER A 105 5.40 21.67 -21.41
C SER A 105 5.03 21.33 -22.86
N LYS A 106 5.76 20.39 -23.47
CA LYS A 106 5.53 19.88 -24.83
C LYS A 106 4.51 18.74 -24.89
N GLY A 107 4.08 18.22 -23.74
CA GLY A 107 3.11 17.12 -23.64
C GLY A 107 3.70 15.74 -23.88
N LEU A 108 5.01 15.57 -23.63
CA LEU A 108 5.76 14.32 -23.78
C LEU A 108 5.86 13.52 -22.47
N THR A 109 5.16 13.95 -21.42
CA THR A 109 5.15 13.30 -20.11
C THR A 109 3.73 13.06 -19.63
N LEU A 110 3.56 12.18 -18.64
CA LEU A 110 2.28 11.98 -17.97
C LEU A 110 1.85 13.27 -17.24
N THR A 111 0.62 13.72 -17.48
CA THR A 111 0.04 14.90 -16.83
C THR A 111 -0.71 14.56 -15.54
N ASN A 112 -1.23 13.33 -15.41
CA ASN A 112 -1.91 12.88 -14.19
C ASN A 112 -0.87 12.45 -13.13
N PRO A 113 -0.83 13.09 -11.94
CA PRO A 113 0.11 12.74 -10.88
C PRO A 113 -0.08 11.34 -10.29
N ASN A 114 -1.23 10.69 -10.51
CA ASN A 114 -1.52 9.33 -10.06
C ASN A 114 -1.25 8.27 -11.14
N ALA A 115 -0.98 8.70 -12.38
CA ALA A 115 -0.64 7.77 -13.44
C ALA A 115 0.72 7.10 -13.18
N THR A 116 0.86 5.94 -13.81
CA THR A 116 1.99 5.01 -13.68
C THR A 116 2.39 4.50 -15.06
N GLU A 117 3.45 3.71 -15.12
CA GLU A 117 3.95 3.00 -16.28
C GLU A 117 2.87 2.18 -16.99
N SER A 118 1.90 1.65 -16.23
CA SER A 118 0.76 0.92 -16.80
C SER A 118 -0.07 1.79 -17.75
N HIS A 119 -0.17 3.10 -17.48
CA HIS A 119 -0.86 4.04 -18.37
C HIS A 119 -0.06 4.25 -19.67
N ILE A 120 1.27 4.40 -19.56
CA ILE A 120 2.16 4.51 -20.73
C ILE A 120 2.03 3.25 -21.60
N SER A 121 2.12 2.07 -20.98
CA SER A 121 1.95 0.79 -21.66
C SER A 121 0.55 0.64 -22.28
N ALA A 122 -0.51 1.16 -21.65
CA ALA A 122 -1.87 1.10 -22.20
C ALA A 122 -2.03 2.02 -23.41
N GLU A 123 -1.51 3.24 -23.36
CA GLU A 123 -1.52 4.16 -24.50
C GLU A 123 -0.69 3.63 -25.69
N PHE A 124 0.44 2.99 -25.41
CA PHE A 124 1.21 2.27 -26.43
C PHE A 124 0.42 1.11 -27.05
N ALA A 125 -0.24 0.29 -26.21
CA ALA A 125 -1.08 -0.81 -26.68
C ALA A 125 -2.29 -0.36 -27.50
N ASN A 126 -2.81 0.84 -27.24
CA ASN A 126 -3.85 1.50 -28.03
C ASN A 126 -3.33 2.14 -29.33
N GLY A 127 -2.03 2.01 -29.63
CA GLY A 127 -1.41 2.56 -30.84
C GLY A 127 -1.31 4.09 -30.82
N ARG A 128 -1.33 4.72 -29.64
CA ARG A 128 -1.29 6.18 -29.50
C ARG A 128 0.10 6.73 -29.17
N VAL A 129 1.09 5.89 -28.93
CA VAL A 129 2.46 6.30 -28.55
C VAL A 129 3.47 5.68 -29.50
N ALA A 130 4.35 6.50 -30.09
CA ALA A 130 5.35 6.02 -31.05
C ALA A 130 6.52 5.31 -30.35
N MET A 131 7.03 5.86 -29.26
CA MET A 131 8.21 5.34 -28.55
C MET A 131 8.08 5.42 -27.03
N ILE A 132 8.52 4.38 -26.31
CA ILE A 132 8.54 4.34 -24.84
C ILE A 132 9.83 3.72 -24.32
N LEU A 133 10.30 4.18 -23.15
CA LEU A 133 11.37 3.54 -22.40
C LEU A 133 10.75 2.44 -21.54
N TYR A 134 10.80 1.19 -22.01
CA TYR A 134 10.06 0.10 -21.38
C TYR A 134 10.68 -1.29 -21.65
N GLY A 135 10.22 -2.29 -20.90
CA GLY A 135 10.57 -3.70 -21.13
C GLY A 135 9.44 -4.46 -21.83
N LEU A 136 9.70 -5.70 -22.24
CA LEU A 136 8.75 -6.51 -23.01
C LEU A 136 7.77 -7.34 -22.14
N TRP A 137 7.54 -6.94 -20.89
CA TRP A 137 6.65 -7.68 -19.98
C TRP A 137 5.18 -7.74 -20.47
N ASN A 138 4.74 -6.75 -21.25
CA ASN A 138 3.40 -6.66 -21.82
C ASN A 138 3.36 -6.94 -23.34
N ALA A 139 4.43 -7.52 -23.89
CA ALA A 139 4.54 -7.83 -25.33
C ALA A 139 3.37 -8.67 -25.87
N SER A 140 2.87 -9.62 -25.06
CA SER A 140 1.70 -10.45 -25.41
C SER A 140 0.43 -9.62 -25.58
N ILE A 141 0.24 -8.58 -24.75
CA ILE A 141 -0.87 -7.64 -24.86
C ILE A 141 -0.75 -6.83 -26.14
N TYR A 142 0.42 -6.23 -26.42
CA TYR A 142 0.65 -5.43 -27.63
C TYR A 142 0.33 -6.23 -28.90
N LYS A 143 0.83 -7.47 -28.97
CA LYS A 143 0.56 -8.37 -30.10
C LYS A 143 -0.92 -8.73 -30.22
N SER A 144 -1.63 -8.95 -29.10
CA SER A 144 -3.07 -9.23 -29.11
C SER A 144 -3.93 -8.05 -29.55
N MET A 145 -3.44 -6.82 -29.33
CA MET A 145 -4.07 -5.58 -29.79
C MET A 145 -3.65 -5.19 -31.22
N GLY A 146 -2.84 -6.01 -31.88
CA GLY A 146 -2.41 -5.79 -33.27
C GLY A 146 -1.30 -4.74 -33.43
N ILE A 147 -0.60 -4.39 -32.34
CA ILE A 147 0.55 -3.49 -32.39
C ILE A 147 1.77 -4.25 -32.91
N ASP A 148 2.32 -3.78 -34.03
CA ASP A 148 3.62 -4.21 -34.53
C ASP A 148 4.71 -3.36 -33.89
N TYR A 149 5.52 -3.96 -33.04
CA TYR A 149 6.52 -3.25 -32.24
C TYR A 149 7.93 -3.81 -32.47
N GLY A 150 8.92 -2.96 -32.24
CA GLY A 150 10.31 -3.35 -32.12
C GLY A 150 10.90 -2.88 -30.80
N ILE A 151 12.13 -3.33 -30.51
CA ILE A 151 12.94 -2.83 -29.42
C ILE A 151 14.36 -2.56 -29.93
N SER A 152 14.91 -1.41 -29.56
CA SER A 152 16.29 -1.04 -29.88
C SER A 152 17.06 -0.71 -28.59
N PRO A 153 18.41 -0.71 -28.65
CA PRO A 153 19.22 -0.11 -27.61
C PRO A 153 18.80 1.33 -27.33
N LEU A 154 19.12 1.81 -26.12
CA LEU A 154 18.87 3.19 -25.75
C LEU A 154 19.75 4.14 -26.57
N PRO A 155 19.36 5.42 -26.69
CA PRO A 155 20.18 6.41 -27.37
C PRO A 155 21.59 6.55 -26.77
N VAL A 156 22.53 6.93 -27.61
CA VAL A 156 23.91 7.26 -27.25
C VAL A 156 23.92 8.55 -26.41
N GLY A 157 24.65 8.51 -25.30
CA GLY A 157 24.85 9.66 -24.42
C GLY A 157 25.97 10.59 -24.89
N LYS A 158 26.14 11.74 -24.22
CA LYS A 158 27.22 12.72 -24.49
C LYS A 158 28.62 12.14 -24.41
N ASN A 159 28.79 11.04 -23.70
CA ASN A 159 30.06 10.30 -23.61
C ASN A 159 30.37 9.46 -24.87
N GLY A 160 29.51 9.50 -25.89
CA GLY A 160 29.67 8.77 -27.15
C GLY A 160 29.40 7.26 -27.04
N LYS A 161 28.88 6.77 -25.90
CA LYS A 161 28.52 5.37 -25.68
C LYS A 161 27.01 5.21 -25.61
N VAL A 162 26.54 4.04 -26.02
CA VAL A 162 25.13 3.63 -25.84
C VAL A 162 24.77 3.72 -24.35
N SER A 163 23.65 4.37 -24.05
CA SER A 163 23.19 4.50 -22.66
C SER A 163 22.78 3.13 -22.13
N LYS A 164 23.09 2.86 -20.86
CA LYS A 164 22.79 1.57 -20.24
C LYS A 164 21.51 1.65 -19.43
N PRO A 165 20.50 0.81 -19.70
CA PRO A 165 19.36 0.67 -18.81
C PRO A 165 19.77 -0.03 -17.52
N LEU A 166 18.98 0.17 -16.47
CA LEU A 166 19.08 -0.66 -15.29
C LEU A 166 18.62 -2.09 -15.59
N ALA A 167 19.22 -3.04 -14.89
CA ALA A 167 18.81 -4.43 -14.91
C ALA A 167 18.72 -5.03 -13.52
N THR A 168 17.70 -5.87 -13.34
CA THR A 168 17.66 -6.84 -12.25
C THR A 168 17.75 -8.26 -12.82
N VAL A 169 18.06 -9.23 -11.96
CA VAL A 169 18.22 -10.63 -12.37
C VAL A 169 17.26 -11.50 -11.58
N GLN A 170 16.42 -12.25 -12.29
CA GLN A 170 15.66 -13.35 -11.72
C GLN A 170 16.55 -14.58 -11.66
N GLY A 171 16.54 -15.27 -10.52
CA GLY A 171 17.44 -16.40 -10.31
C GLY A 171 17.02 -17.35 -9.21
N PHE A 172 17.67 -18.50 -9.20
CA PHE A 172 17.61 -19.46 -8.11
C PHE A 172 18.63 -19.08 -7.05
N VAL A 173 18.23 -19.09 -5.78
CA VAL A 173 19.14 -18.90 -4.65
C VAL A 173 19.16 -20.18 -3.83
N ILE A 174 20.36 -20.57 -3.42
CA ILE A 174 20.54 -21.70 -2.52
C ILE A 174 20.33 -21.19 -1.11
N ASN A 175 19.37 -21.79 -0.41
CA ASN A 175 19.21 -21.51 1.00
C ASN A 175 20.41 -22.10 1.76
N ARG A 176 21.14 -21.26 2.51
CA ARG A 176 22.26 -21.68 3.37
C ARG A 176 21.88 -22.77 4.38
N PHE A 177 20.59 -22.91 4.70
CA PHE A 177 20.05 -23.89 5.65
C PHE A 177 19.41 -25.10 4.97
N THR A 178 19.79 -25.40 3.72
CA THR A 178 19.32 -26.62 3.06
C THR A 178 19.76 -27.87 3.85
N ASN A 179 18.82 -28.77 4.11
CA ASN A 179 19.09 -30.03 4.81
C ASN A 179 19.60 -31.14 3.87
N ASP A 180 19.52 -30.93 2.56
CA ASP A 180 19.93 -31.87 1.52
C ASP A 180 20.84 -31.17 0.51
N LEU A 181 22.14 -31.22 0.81
CA LEU A 181 23.19 -30.63 0.00
C LEU A 181 23.36 -31.34 -1.35
N ASP A 182 23.14 -32.67 -1.39
CA ASP A 182 23.33 -33.47 -2.60
C ASP A 182 22.22 -33.22 -3.62
N ALA A 183 20.96 -33.14 -3.18
CA ALA A 183 19.86 -32.74 -4.04
C ALA A 183 20.02 -31.30 -4.54
N THR A 184 20.47 -30.39 -3.66
CA THR A 184 20.77 -29.00 -4.03
C THR A 184 21.83 -28.92 -5.11
N LYS A 185 22.94 -29.66 -4.95
CA LYS A 185 24.02 -29.72 -5.94
C LYS A 185 23.55 -30.34 -7.25
N SER A 186 22.81 -31.44 -7.19
CA SER A 186 22.24 -32.10 -8.37
C SER A 186 21.30 -31.17 -9.15
N PHE A 187 20.47 -30.40 -8.45
CA PHE A 187 19.61 -29.40 -9.07
C PHE A 187 20.41 -28.27 -9.73
N LEU A 188 21.48 -27.78 -9.09
CA LEU A 188 22.34 -26.75 -9.68
C LEU A 188 23.04 -27.27 -10.92
N GLU A 189 23.62 -28.46 -10.86
CA GLU A 189 24.23 -29.10 -12.03
C GLU A 189 23.23 -29.32 -13.16
N PHE A 190 21.99 -29.68 -12.82
CA PHE A 190 20.92 -29.78 -13.80
C PHE A 190 20.60 -28.41 -14.43
N ILE A 191 20.32 -27.39 -13.62
CA ILE A 191 19.82 -26.10 -14.13
C ILE A 191 20.91 -25.30 -14.84
N LEU A 192 22.19 -25.49 -14.50
CA LEU A 192 23.32 -24.79 -15.13
C LEU A 192 23.64 -25.30 -16.55
N LYS A 193 23.12 -26.45 -16.96
CA LYS A 193 23.31 -26.94 -18.33
C LYS A 193 22.67 -26.01 -19.35
N ASP A 194 23.41 -25.70 -20.42
CA ASP A 194 22.96 -24.84 -21.52
C ASP A 194 21.61 -25.29 -22.10
N GLU A 195 21.41 -26.60 -22.29
CA GLU A 195 20.14 -27.16 -22.79
C GLU A 195 18.94 -26.87 -21.87
N ASN A 196 19.16 -26.82 -20.55
CA ASN A 196 18.09 -26.58 -19.58
C ASN A 196 17.82 -25.09 -19.42
N GLN A 197 18.85 -24.25 -19.50
CA GLN A 197 18.70 -22.80 -19.63
C GLN A 197 17.93 -22.45 -20.92
N GLN A 198 18.27 -23.07 -22.05
CA GLN A 198 17.56 -22.89 -23.32
C GLN A 198 16.08 -23.23 -23.19
N ARG A 199 15.74 -24.42 -22.66
CA ARG A 199 14.35 -24.84 -22.44
C ARG A 199 13.59 -23.88 -21.51
N LEU A 200 14.26 -23.37 -20.48
CA LEU A 200 13.66 -22.41 -19.55
C LEU A 200 13.32 -21.09 -20.24
N ILE A 201 14.17 -20.62 -21.16
CA ILE A 201 13.95 -19.41 -21.95
C ILE A 201 12.86 -19.59 -23.00
N GLU A 202 12.86 -20.72 -23.72
CA GLU A 202 11.79 -21.05 -24.68
C GLU A 202 10.43 -21.14 -23.99
N ALA A 203 10.36 -21.82 -22.84
CA ALA A 203 9.12 -21.93 -22.06
C ALA A 203 8.64 -20.56 -21.55
N GLY A 204 9.57 -19.72 -21.07
CA GLY A 204 9.26 -18.36 -20.61
C GLY A 204 8.73 -17.47 -21.71
N ASN A 205 9.21 -17.66 -22.94
CA ASN A 205 8.80 -16.91 -24.12
C ASN A 205 7.63 -17.57 -24.89
N ARG A 206 6.96 -18.55 -24.27
CA ARG A 206 5.81 -19.29 -24.83
C ARG A 206 6.12 -20.03 -26.14
N GLY A 207 7.32 -20.61 -26.23
CA GLY A 207 7.80 -21.38 -27.39
C GLY A 207 7.87 -20.53 -28.64
N ASP A 208 7.30 -21.00 -29.75
CA ASP A 208 7.35 -20.31 -31.05
C ASP A 208 6.68 -18.92 -31.06
N ARG A 209 5.91 -18.57 -30.03
CA ARG A 209 5.32 -17.22 -29.91
C ARG A 209 6.35 -16.13 -29.65
N LYS A 210 7.50 -16.48 -29.07
CA LYS A 210 8.66 -15.60 -28.83
C LYS A 210 8.28 -14.26 -28.20
N THR A 211 7.60 -14.30 -27.05
CA THR A 211 7.02 -13.10 -26.44
C THR A 211 8.06 -12.08 -25.95
N GLY A 212 9.30 -12.48 -25.67
CA GLY A 212 10.32 -11.59 -25.10
C GLY A 212 10.13 -11.33 -23.60
N GLU A 213 9.14 -11.98 -22.97
CA GLU A 213 8.86 -11.90 -21.54
C GLU A 213 10.00 -12.46 -20.67
N ARG A 214 10.93 -13.24 -21.26
CA ARG A 214 12.08 -13.80 -20.54
C ARG A 214 13.37 -13.62 -21.34
N ASN A 215 14.30 -12.83 -20.81
CA ASN A 215 15.57 -12.52 -21.46
C ASN A 215 16.73 -13.34 -20.86
N PRO A 216 17.48 -14.14 -21.63
CA PRO A 216 18.54 -15.00 -21.10
C PRO A 216 19.67 -14.27 -20.37
N THR A 217 20.15 -14.87 -19.28
CA THR A 217 21.44 -14.55 -18.64
C THR A 217 22.60 -15.38 -19.22
N ASN A 218 22.30 -16.56 -19.77
CA ASN A 218 23.32 -17.48 -20.28
C ASN A 218 23.75 -17.08 -21.70
N ILE A 219 25.06 -16.86 -21.89
CA ILE A 219 25.68 -16.47 -23.16
C ILE A 219 25.44 -17.49 -24.28
N SER A 220 25.44 -18.80 -23.98
CA SER A 220 25.15 -19.84 -24.98
C SER A 220 23.73 -19.73 -25.52
N VAL A 221 22.77 -19.39 -24.65
CA VAL A 221 21.36 -19.20 -24.99
C VAL A 221 21.15 -17.88 -25.74
N ILE A 222 21.84 -16.81 -25.35
CA ILE A 222 21.87 -15.53 -26.09
C ILE A 222 22.30 -15.77 -27.55
N ASN A 223 23.34 -16.59 -27.76
CA ASN A 223 23.86 -16.92 -29.09
C ASN A 223 23.07 -18.03 -29.81
N SER A 224 22.01 -18.56 -29.20
CA SER A 224 21.21 -19.63 -29.80
C SER A 224 20.48 -19.15 -31.05
N LYS A 225 20.22 -20.09 -31.97
CA LYS A 225 19.41 -19.85 -33.16
C LYS A 225 17.98 -19.42 -32.81
N TYR A 226 17.47 -19.76 -31.63
CA TYR A 226 16.14 -19.35 -31.17
C TYR A 226 16.06 -17.83 -30.94
N ILE A 227 17.07 -17.27 -30.26
CA ILE A 227 17.20 -15.84 -29.96
C ILE A 227 17.63 -15.06 -31.21
N GLN A 228 18.73 -15.46 -31.85
CA GLN A 228 19.35 -14.69 -32.95
C GLN A 228 18.50 -14.61 -34.23
N LYS A 229 17.52 -15.51 -34.41
CA LYS A 229 16.58 -15.45 -35.55
C LYS A 229 15.50 -14.39 -35.40
N ASP A 230 15.25 -13.93 -34.19
CA ASP A 230 14.19 -12.99 -33.88
C ASP A 230 14.82 -11.65 -33.52
N THR A 231 14.53 -10.60 -34.30
CA THR A 231 15.19 -9.30 -34.14
C THR A 231 14.85 -8.66 -32.79
N VAL A 232 13.64 -8.91 -32.26
CA VAL A 232 13.20 -8.38 -30.98
C VAL A 232 13.93 -9.09 -29.84
N LEU A 233 13.95 -10.43 -29.84
CA LEU A 233 14.66 -11.20 -28.80
C LEU A 233 16.17 -10.94 -28.83
N SER A 234 16.76 -10.88 -30.01
CA SER A 234 18.19 -10.60 -30.18
C SER A 234 18.55 -9.20 -29.68
N SER A 235 17.75 -8.18 -30.02
CA SER A 235 17.96 -6.82 -29.51
C SER A 235 17.82 -6.75 -27.99
N LEU A 236 16.77 -7.34 -27.41
CA LEU A 236 16.59 -7.38 -25.96
C LEU A 236 17.74 -8.10 -25.24
N SER A 237 18.25 -9.18 -25.82
CA SER A 237 19.41 -9.92 -25.27
C SER A 237 20.69 -9.08 -25.30
N ASN A 238 20.92 -8.33 -26.38
CA ASN A 238 22.06 -7.42 -26.49
C ASN A 238 21.96 -6.27 -25.47
N ILE A 239 20.76 -5.73 -25.26
CA ILE A 239 20.51 -4.70 -24.23
C ILE A 239 20.79 -5.26 -22.83
N GLY A 240 20.31 -6.47 -22.54
CA GLY A 240 20.56 -7.14 -21.27
C GLY A 240 22.03 -7.53 -21.04
N TYR A 241 22.82 -7.68 -22.11
CA TYR A 241 24.26 -7.88 -22.00
C TYR A 241 25.00 -6.58 -21.68
N ASP A 242 24.55 -5.44 -22.22
CA ASP A 242 25.15 -4.11 -22.00
C ASP A 242 24.31 -3.21 -21.07
N CYS A 243 23.76 -3.79 -20.01
CA CYS A 243 23.00 -3.08 -18.99
C CYS A 243 23.85 -2.72 -17.76
N GLU A 244 23.29 -1.90 -16.88
CA GLU A 244 23.86 -1.59 -15.58
C GLU A 244 23.10 -2.34 -14.46
N PRO A 245 23.79 -3.13 -13.62
CA PRO A 245 23.11 -3.83 -12.54
C PRO A 245 22.56 -2.84 -11.52
N PHE A 246 21.30 -3.02 -11.12
CA PHE A 246 20.75 -2.21 -10.05
C PHE A 246 21.51 -2.44 -8.74
N PRO A 247 21.81 -1.39 -7.95
CA PRO A 247 22.53 -1.54 -6.69
C PRO A 247 21.81 -2.52 -5.74
N ASN A 248 22.44 -3.67 -5.49
CA ASN A 248 21.90 -4.70 -4.59
C ASN A 248 22.54 -4.60 -3.20
N VAL A 249 22.23 -3.51 -2.50
CA VAL A 249 22.65 -3.26 -1.11
C VAL A 249 21.45 -3.25 -0.17
N PRO A 250 21.61 -3.58 1.13
CA PRO A 250 20.51 -3.61 2.09
C PRO A 250 19.68 -2.33 2.17
N GLU A 251 20.30 -1.18 1.89
CA GLU A 251 19.75 0.17 1.91
C GLU A 251 19.03 0.56 0.62
N GLY A 252 19.20 -0.21 -0.47
CA GLY A 252 18.58 0.03 -1.77
C GLY A 252 17.07 0.32 -1.72
N PRO A 253 16.27 -0.39 -0.89
CA PRO A 253 14.85 -0.10 -0.73
C PRO A 253 14.50 1.32 -0.26
N ILE A 254 15.41 2.04 0.43
CA ILE A 254 15.15 3.39 0.95
C ILE A 254 14.76 4.37 -0.17
N TRP A 255 15.33 4.20 -1.35
CA TRP A 255 15.03 5.01 -2.54
C TRP A 255 13.55 5.04 -2.88
N TYR A 256 12.90 3.87 -2.80
CA TYR A 256 11.49 3.76 -3.17
C TYR A 256 10.54 4.40 -2.13
N ASN A 257 11.03 4.72 -0.92
CA ASN A 257 10.20 5.35 0.11
C ASN A 257 9.87 6.82 -0.20
N TYR A 258 10.82 7.53 -0.82
CA TYR A 258 10.75 8.99 -0.90
C TYR A 258 10.77 9.52 -2.32
N THR A 259 11.46 8.87 -3.25
CA THR A 259 11.77 9.52 -4.52
C THR A 259 10.54 9.78 -5.37
N SER A 260 9.60 8.82 -5.45
CA SER A 260 8.34 9.03 -6.18
C SER A 260 7.54 10.20 -5.60
N THR A 261 7.55 10.37 -4.28
CA THR A 261 6.89 11.48 -3.58
C THR A 261 7.57 12.82 -3.88
N ALA A 262 8.90 12.87 -3.81
CA ALA A 262 9.66 14.09 -4.06
C ALA A 262 9.55 14.53 -5.52
N LEU A 263 9.76 13.61 -6.47
CA LEU A 263 9.60 13.90 -7.90
C LEU A 263 8.16 14.27 -8.24
N ARG A 264 7.16 13.63 -7.59
CA ARG A 264 5.76 14.07 -7.73
C ARG A 264 5.59 15.53 -7.33
N ALA A 265 6.16 15.93 -6.19
CA ALA A 265 6.07 17.31 -5.72
C ALA A 265 6.76 18.29 -6.68
N ILE A 266 7.92 17.92 -7.23
CA ILE A 266 8.69 18.73 -8.18
C ILE A 266 7.92 18.94 -9.50
N PHE A 267 7.27 17.89 -10.03
CA PHE A 267 6.65 17.93 -11.36
C PHE A 267 5.15 18.24 -11.37
N TYR A 268 4.45 18.08 -10.25
CA TYR A 268 3.00 18.32 -10.16
C TYR A 268 2.59 19.26 -9.03
N GLY A 269 3.55 19.79 -8.28
CA GLY A 269 3.31 20.66 -7.13
C GLY A 269 3.01 19.92 -5.82
N ASP A 270 2.90 20.69 -4.76
CA ASP A 270 2.61 20.22 -3.41
C ASP A 270 1.16 19.68 -3.28
N THR A 271 0.76 19.30 -2.07
CA THR A 271 -0.61 18.78 -1.82
C THR A 271 -1.74 19.78 -2.09
N SER A 272 -1.40 21.06 -2.18
CA SER A 272 -2.29 22.18 -2.46
C SER A 272 -2.20 22.64 -3.93
N GLY A 273 -1.32 22.02 -4.72
CA GLY A 273 -1.07 22.36 -6.12
C GLY A 273 -0.11 23.52 -6.33
N ASN A 274 0.63 23.97 -5.30
CA ASN A 274 1.62 25.03 -5.45
C ASN A 274 2.91 24.48 -6.06
N GLU A 275 3.61 25.29 -6.84
CA GLU A 275 4.94 24.93 -7.36
C GLU A 275 5.94 24.73 -6.21
N VAL A 276 6.83 23.76 -6.39
CA VAL A 276 7.87 23.40 -5.42
C VAL A 276 9.23 23.71 -6.02
N ASP A 277 10.10 24.34 -5.23
CA ASP A 277 11.50 24.56 -5.62
C ASP A 277 12.20 23.21 -5.80
N ALA A 278 12.67 22.94 -7.02
CA ALA A 278 13.25 21.65 -7.36
C ALA A 278 14.56 21.39 -6.63
N GLN A 279 15.40 22.41 -6.48
CA GLN A 279 16.72 22.27 -5.87
C GLN A 279 16.58 21.99 -4.37
N GLU A 280 15.77 22.78 -3.66
CA GLU A 280 15.48 22.57 -2.24
C GLU A 280 14.88 21.18 -2.00
N LYS A 281 13.97 20.74 -2.87
CA LYS A 281 13.33 19.42 -2.74
C LYS A 281 14.25 18.24 -3.00
N LEU A 282 15.18 18.39 -3.95
CA LEU A 282 16.22 17.39 -4.22
C LEU A 282 17.21 17.28 -3.05
N ILE A 283 17.58 18.41 -2.44
CA ILE A 283 18.41 18.43 -1.21
C ILE A 283 17.65 17.75 -0.06
N GLU A 284 16.38 18.09 0.18
CA GLU A 284 15.54 17.43 1.20
C GLU A 284 15.49 15.91 0.97
N LEU A 285 15.33 15.48 -0.28
CA LEU A 285 15.30 14.06 -0.66
C LEU A 285 16.64 13.37 -0.37
N ALA A 286 17.75 13.96 -0.82
CA ALA A 286 19.08 13.38 -0.61
C ALA A 286 19.43 13.30 0.87
N ASP A 287 19.20 14.37 1.63
CA ASP A 287 19.40 14.41 3.08
C ASP A 287 18.55 13.35 3.78
N ARG A 288 17.30 13.15 3.34
CA ARG A 288 16.42 12.15 3.95
C ARG A 288 16.89 10.72 3.67
N ILE A 289 17.33 10.44 2.44
CA ILE A 289 17.91 9.13 2.10
C ILE A 289 19.19 8.90 2.92
N ARG A 290 20.10 9.89 2.99
CA ARG A 290 21.34 9.80 3.79
C ARG A 290 21.04 9.57 5.28
N ALA A 291 20.04 10.24 5.84
CA ALA A 291 19.62 10.05 7.22
C ALA A 291 19.06 8.64 7.48
N ASP A 292 18.20 8.13 6.59
CA ASP A 292 17.64 6.78 6.72
C ASP A 292 18.73 5.70 6.52
N VAL A 293 19.67 5.90 5.60
CA VAL A 293 20.86 5.04 5.44
C VAL A 293 21.65 4.99 6.74
N ALA A 294 21.92 6.15 7.36
CA ALA A 294 22.61 6.21 8.64
C ALA A 294 21.86 5.45 9.74
N LEU A 295 20.54 5.67 9.87
CA LEU A 295 19.69 4.99 10.86
C LEU A 295 19.61 3.48 10.65
N ILE A 296 19.60 3.00 9.40
CA ILE A 296 19.58 1.57 9.10
C ILE A 296 20.91 0.91 9.49
N ASN A 297 22.02 1.62 9.30
CA ASN A 297 23.36 1.13 9.58
C ASN A 297 23.82 1.37 11.02
N GLU A 298 23.11 2.19 11.79
CA GLU A 298 23.30 2.25 13.23
C GLU A 298 22.96 0.89 13.85
N ILE A 299 23.97 0.23 14.42
CA ILE A 299 23.79 -0.93 15.27
C ILE A 299 23.63 -0.40 16.70
N PRO A 300 22.40 -0.19 17.19
CA PRO A 300 22.23 0.21 18.58
C PRO A 300 22.83 -0.88 19.49
N GLU A 301 23.47 -0.44 20.56
CA GLU A 301 24.19 -1.30 21.50
C GLU A 301 23.24 -2.40 22.00
N LYS A 302 23.62 -3.67 21.78
CA LYS A 302 22.81 -4.80 22.22
C LYS A 302 22.78 -4.82 23.73
N ILE A 303 21.61 -4.63 24.33
CA ILE A 303 21.43 -4.95 25.74
C ILE A 303 21.41 -6.48 25.84
N ASP A 304 22.45 -7.05 26.42
CA ASP A 304 22.56 -8.49 26.60
C ASP A 304 21.56 -8.94 27.68
N ILE A 305 20.43 -9.47 27.23
CA ILE A 305 19.36 -9.87 28.12
C ILE A 305 19.59 -11.33 28.51
N GLN A 306 20.08 -11.53 29.73
CA GLN A 306 20.20 -12.87 30.31
C GLN A 306 18.87 -13.64 30.17
N ALA A 307 18.95 -14.95 29.88
CA ALA A 307 17.80 -15.85 29.75
C ALA A 307 16.81 -15.77 30.92
N SER A 308 17.29 -15.34 32.10
CA SER A 308 16.49 -14.99 33.27
C SER A 308 15.36 -13.99 32.97
N HIS A 309 15.55 -12.99 32.11
CA HIS A 309 14.51 -11.99 31.80
C HIS A 309 13.41 -12.53 30.89
N VAL A 310 13.73 -13.40 29.94
CA VAL A 310 12.74 -14.12 29.12
C VAL A 310 11.92 -15.06 30.01
N LEU A 311 12.59 -15.74 30.96
CA LEU A 311 11.95 -16.55 31.98
C LEU A 311 11.10 -15.71 32.95
N ILE A 312 11.54 -14.52 33.33
CA ILE A 312 10.77 -13.57 34.15
C ILE A 312 9.55 -13.07 33.38
N PHE A 313 9.66 -12.78 32.09
CA PHE A 313 8.52 -12.41 31.25
C PHE A 313 7.51 -13.56 31.11
N ALA A 314 7.98 -14.77 30.85
CA ALA A 314 7.12 -15.96 30.83
C ALA A 314 6.46 -16.22 32.21
N ALA A 315 7.21 -16.03 33.30
CA ALA A 315 6.72 -16.20 34.67
C ALA A 315 5.75 -15.09 35.09
N THR A 316 5.94 -13.85 34.64
CA THR A 316 5.00 -12.74 34.89
C THR A 316 3.72 -12.90 34.08
N LEU A 317 3.81 -13.42 32.84
CA LEU A 317 2.63 -13.80 32.06
C LEU A 317 1.85 -14.93 32.74
N ALA A 318 2.54 -15.98 33.18
CA ALA A 318 1.94 -17.07 33.95
C ALA A 318 1.35 -16.58 35.28
N GLY A 319 2.04 -15.65 35.96
CA GLY A 319 1.61 -14.99 37.18
C GLY A 319 0.37 -14.11 36.99
N PHE A 320 0.27 -13.38 35.88
CA PHE A 320 -0.91 -12.59 35.53
C PHE A 320 -2.13 -13.49 35.26
N ILE A 321 -1.93 -14.59 34.55
CA ILE A 321 -2.96 -15.62 34.33
C ILE A 321 -3.40 -16.22 35.68
N ALA A 322 -2.45 -16.57 36.54
CA ALA A 322 -2.74 -17.09 37.88
C ALA A 322 -3.47 -16.06 38.76
N ALA A 323 -3.07 -14.79 38.71
CA ALA A 323 -3.71 -13.69 39.42
C ALA A 323 -5.14 -13.45 38.95
N MET A 324 -5.42 -13.53 37.64
CA MET A 324 -6.80 -13.47 37.13
C MET A 324 -7.65 -14.64 37.61
N VAL A 325 -7.07 -15.86 37.69
CA VAL A 325 -7.75 -17.04 38.25
C VAL A 325 -8.02 -16.87 39.74
N LEU A 326 -7.06 -16.34 40.49
CA LEU A 326 -7.19 -16.08 41.94
C LEU A 326 -8.17 -14.94 42.24
N LEU A 327 -8.15 -13.85 41.45
CA LEU A 327 -9.11 -12.75 41.54
C LEU A 327 -10.53 -13.24 41.25
N ARG A 328 -10.72 -14.14 40.27
CA ARG A 328 -12.01 -14.84 40.03
C ARG A 328 -12.45 -15.68 41.22
N ARG A 329 -11.52 -16.38 41.89
CA ARG A 329 -11.82 -17.14 43.11
C ARG A 329 -12.17 -16.22 44.29
N ALA A 330 -11.51 -15.07 44.41
CA ALA A 330 -11.78 -14.07 45.44
C ALA A 330 -13.13 -13.35 45.20
N THR A 331 -13.48 -13.02 43.95
CA THR A 331 -14.82 -12.46 43.63
C THR A 331 -15.92 -13.48 43.88
N LYS A 332 -15.70 -14.77 43.61
CA LYS A 332 -16.63 -15.85 44.03
C LYS A 332 -16.79 -15.95 45.55
N ARG A 333 -15.75 -15.62 46.33
CA ARG A 333 -15.79 -15.64 47.79
C ARG A 333 -16.57 -14.46 48.39
N ASN A 334 -16.72 -13.34 47.65
CA ASN A 334 -17.59 -12.22 48.03
C ASN A 334 -19.04 -12.37 47.56
N ILE A 335 -19.33 -13.31 46.63
CA ILE A 335 -20.70 -13.60 46.15
C ILE A 335 -21.42 -14.60 47.09
N SER A 336 -20.75 -15.13 48.13
CA SER A 336 -21.36 -16.05 49.10
C SER A 336 -22.32 -15.41 50.11
N GLN A 337 -22.74 -14.16 49.90
CA GLN A 337 -23.80 -13.51 50.69
C GLN A 337 -25.17 -13.46 49.98
N ILE A 338 -25.30 -14.06 48.78
CA ILE A 338 -26.59 -14.22 48.09
C ILE A 338 -27.20 -15.58 48.47
N SER A 339 -28.53 -15.59 48.65
CA SER A 339 -29.35 -16.53 49.43
C SER A 339 -29.16 -18.06 49.21
N PRO A 340 -29.59 -18.91 50.17
CA PRO A 340 -29.25 -20.34 50.22
C PRO A 340 -30.05 -21.28 49.29
N LEU A 341 -30.69 -20.80 48.22
CA LEU A 341 -31.66 -21.61 47.46
C LEU A 341 -31.12 -22.37 46.24
N ASP A 342 -29.86 -22.22 45.83
CA ASP A 342 -29.28 -22.95 44.67
C ASP A 342 -28.09 -23.85 45.06
N ARG A 343 -28.34 -24.86 45.90
CA ARG A 343 -27.33 -25.86 46.33
C ARG A 343 -27.57 -27.26 45.74
N THR A 344 -27.79 -27.38 44.43
CA THR A 344 -27.70 -28.65 43.67
C THR A 344 -27.45 -28.26 42.22
N GLU A 345 -26.27 -28.39 41.61
CA GLU A 345 -25.39 -29.55 41.51
C GLU A 345 -23.91 -29.14 41.72
N LYS A 346 -23.17 -29.90 42.53
CA LYS A 346 -21.71 -29.88 42.42
C LYS A 346 -21.35 -30.51 41.09
N LEU A 347 -21.14 -29.71 40.04
CA LEU A 347 -20.47 -30.15 38.80
C LEU A 347 -19.20 -30.90 39.23
N GLY A 348 -19.22 -32.23 39.13
CA GLY A 348 -18.11 -33.07 39.58
C GLY A 348 -16.82 -32.63 38.91
N THR A 349 -15.69 -32.74 39.61
CA THR A 349 -14.35 -32.36 39.09
C THR A 349 -14.11 -32.94 37.69
N LYS A 350 -14.66 -34.14 37.43
CA LYS A 350 -14.68 -34.81 36.12
C LYS A 350 -15.43 -34.03 35.03
N ASN A 351 -16.62 -33.51 35.31
CA ASN A 351 -17.40 -32.72 34.35
C ASN A 351 -16.72 -31.37 34.05
N THR A 352 -16.09 -30.77 35.05
CA THR A 352 -15.26 -29.56 34.85
C THR A 352 -14.03 -29.85 33.99
N MET A 353 -13.36 -31.00 34.20
CA MET A 353 -12.23 -31.42 33.37
C MET A 353 -12.64 -31.72 31.93
N ILE A 354 -13.77 -32.39 31.72
CA ILE A 354 -14.31 -32.66 30.38
C ILE A 354 -14.61 -31.33 29.67
N ALA A 355 -15.25 -30.36 30.35
CA ALA A 355 -15.51 -29.04 29.79
C ALA A 355 -14.22 -28.31 29.39
N TRP A 356 -13.17 -28.35 30.23
CA TRP A 356 -11.87 -27.77 29.88
C TRP A 356 -11.17 -28.51 28.74
N ALA A 357 -11.27 -29.84 28.67
CA ALA A 357 -10.73 -30.63 27.57
C ALA A 357 -11.41 -30.28 26.23
N MET A 358 -12.73 -30.03 26.24
CA MET A 358 -13.48 -29.58 25.07
C MET A 358 -13.14 -28.14 24.67
N LEU A 359 -12.84 -27.27 25.64
CA LEU A 359 -12.41 -25.89 25.38
C LEU A 359 -10.93 -25.78 25.00
N LEU A 360 -10.11 -26.78 25.33
CA LEU A 360 -8.66 -26.74 25.15
C LEU A 360 -8.25 -26.37 23.71
N PRO A 361 -8.84 -26.94 22.64
CA PRO A 361 -8.49 -26.56 21.27
C PRO A 361 -8.75 -25.07 21.00
N LEU A 362 -9.89 -24.54 21.44
CA LEU A 362 -10.23 -23.11 21.28
C LEU A 362 -9.25 -22.23 22.06
N VAL A 363 -8.96 -22.57 23.32
CA VAL A 363 -8.03 -21.81 24.15
C VAL A 363 -6.62 -21.81 23.53
N LEU A 364 -6.15 -22.95 23.02
CA LEU A 364 -4.86 -23.04 22.34
C LEU A 364 -4.83 -22.16 21.09
N LEU A 365 -5.88 -22.19 20.27
CA LEU A 365 -5.98 -21.31 19.09
C LEU A 365 -5.96 -19.82 19.49
N LEU A 366 -6.68 -19.44 20.56
CA LEU A 366 -6.66 -18.05 21.05
C LEU A 366 -5.27 -17.65 21.56
N LEU A 367 -4.58 -18.53 22.27
CA LEU A 367 -3.22 -18.27 22.75
C LEU A 367 -2.23 -18.09 21.60
N VAL A 368 -2.26 -18.99 20.61
CA VAL A 368 -1.31 -18.98 19.49
C VAL A 368 -1.58 -17.84 18.51
N PHE A 369 -2.85 -17.56 18.17
CA PHE A 369 -3.20 -16.61 17.11
C PHE A 369 -3.52 -15.20 17.59
N TYR A 370 -3.83 -15.00 18.89
CA TYR A 370 -4.13 -13.66 19.43
C TYR A 370 -3.14 -13.24 20.52
N VAL A 371 -2.96 -14.07 21.55
CA VAL A 371 -2.17 -13.66 22.73
C VAL A 371 -0.68 -13.60 22.40
N PHE A 372 -0.13 -14.64 21.76
CA PHE A 372 1.28 -14.71 21.40
C PHE A 372 1.68 -13.56 20.46
N PRO A 373 0.97 -13.25 19.35
CA PRO A 373 1.35 -12.13 18.47
C PRO A 373 1.34 -10.78 19.16
N ILE A 374 0.41 -10.53 20.10
CA ILE A 374 0.38 -9.26 20.87
C ILE A 374 1.67 -9.11 21.70
N PHE A 375 2.03 -10.14 22.47
CA PHE A 375 3.23 -10.08 23.30
C PHE A 375 4.52 -10.09 22.48
N HIS A 376 4.56 -10.85 21.39
CA HIS A 376 5.69 -10.84 20.48
C HIS A 376 5.86 -9.47 19.81
N ASN A 377 4.76 -8.79 19.44
CA ASN A 377 4.80 -7.45 18.88
C ASN A 377 5.31 -6.41 19.92
N ILE A 378 4.88 -6.52 21.19
CA ILE A 378 5.43 -5.70 22.29
C ILE A 378 6.92 -5.99 22.51
N TYR A 379 7.35 -7.24 22.35
CA TYR A 379 8.77 -7.58 22.43
C TYR A 379 9.56 -6.95 21.27
N LEU A 380 9.07 -7.08 20.04
CA LEU A 380 9.72 -6.50 18.85
C LEU A 380 9.82 -4.98 18.94
N SER A 381 8.84 -4.30 19.54
CA SER A 381 8.90 -2.84 19.73
C SER A 381 10.03 -2.37 20.66
N LEU A 382 10.62 -3.29 21.43
CA LEU A 382 11.76 -3.03 22.32
C LEU A 382 13.11 -3.45 21.70
N THR A 383 13.12 -3.86 20.43
CA THR A 383 14.32 -4.38 19.72
C THR A 383 14.77 -3.47 18.59
N ASN A 384 15.91 -3.78 17.97
CA ASN A 384 16.36 -3.19 16.70
C ASN A 384 16.03 -4.05 15.47
N TYR A 385 14.98 -4.88 15.56
CA TYR A 385 14.57 -5.76 14.47
C TYR A 385 14.19 -4.95 13.22
N SER A 386 14.93 -5.15 12.13
CA SER A 386 14.80 -4.41 10.87
C SER A 386 15.15 -5.30 9.67
N GLY A 387 14.99 -4.79 8.46
CA GLY A 387 15.41 -5.48 7.24
C GLY A 387 16.90 -5.83 7.18
N VAL A 388 17.74 -5.12 7.94
CA VAL A 388 19.19 -5.41 8.05
C VAL A 388 19.48 -6.34 9.24
N ASN A 389 18.77 -6.16 10.34
CA ASN A 389 18.91 -6.96 11.56
C ASN A 389 17.86 -8.07 11.64
N LEU A 390 17.82 -8.98 10.67
CA LEU A 390 16.80 -10.05 10.62
C LEU A 390 17.07 -11.21 11.59
N ARG A 391 18.34 -11.48 11.93
CA ARG A 391 18.72 -12.62 12.78
C ARG A 391 19.43 -12.20 14.05
N ASP A 392 20.35 -11.24 13.94
CA ASP A 392 21.19 -10.78 15.04
C ASP A 392 20.65 -9.50 15.69
N TYR A 393 19.33 -9.38 15.81
CA TYR A 393 18.71 -8.26 16.52
C TYR A 393 18.82 -8.43 18.04
N GLY A 394 19.01 -7.30 18.72
CA GLY A 394 19.09 -7.20 20.17
C GLY A 394 18.00 -6.30 20.73
N ILE A 395 17.94 -6.24 22.04
CA ILE A 395 16.98 -5.40 22.76
C ILE A 395 17.62 -4.04 22.97
N VAL A 396 16.87 -2.99 22.64
CA VAL A 396 17.29 -1.58 22.69
C VAL A 396 16.42 -0.75 23.64
N GLY A 397 15.53 -1.39 24.38
CA GLY A 397 14.64 -0.76 25.33
C GLY A 397 13.64 0.18 24.64
N LEU A 398 13.54 1.43 25.12
CA LEU A 398 12.54 2.39 24.66
C LEU A 398 12.99 3.28 23.49
N THR A 399 14.08 2.93 22.80
CA THR A 399 14.66 3.75 21.71
C THR A 399 13.64 4.05 20.60
N ASN A 400 12.88 3.04 20.14
CA ASN A 400 11.84 3.24 19.13
C ASN A 400 10.76 4.23 19.62
N TYR A 401 10.37 4.15 20.90
CA TYR A 401 9.40 5.07 21.48
C TYR A 401 9.97 6.49 21.61
N ARG A 402 11.24 6.62 22.00
CA ARG A 402 11.94 7.91 22.06
C ARG A 402 11.88 8.59 20.70
N GLU A 403 12.23 7.89 19.62
CA GLU A 403 12.15 8.41 18.26
C GLU A 403 10.72 8.88 17.92
N ILE A 404 9.70 8.06 18.22
CA ILE A 404 8.30 8.44 17.98
C ILE A 404 7.91 9.70 18.74
N PHE A 405 8.33 9.84 20.00
CA PHE A 405 7.91 10.96 20.85
C PHE A 405 8.79 12.22 20.72
N THR A 406 9.98 12.15 20.12
CA THR A 406 10.85 13.31 19.90
C THR A 406 10.76 13.83 18.46
N SER A 407 11.12 13.00 17.47
CA SER A 407 11.13 13.40 16.05
C SER A 407 9.82 13.06 15.35
N GLY A 408 9.15 11.97 15.74
CA GLY A 408 7.93 11.46 15.11
C GLY A 408 6.61 12.03 15.64
N ILE A 409 6.64 12.89 16.68
CA ILE A 409 5.42 13.21 17.46
C ILE A 409 4.38 13.96 16.62
N GLY A 410 4.82 14.87 15.75
CA GLY A 410 3.93 15.60 14.85
C GLY A 410 3.18 14.67 13.90
N GLY A 411 3.88 13.66 13.35
CA GLY A 411 3.29 12.62 12.51
C GLY A 411 2.31 11.75 13.29
N LEU A 412 2.69 11.28 14.48
CA LEU A 412 1.82 10.48 15.34
C LEU A 412 0.51 11.20 15.67
N VAL A 413 0.60 12.46 16.11
CA VAL A 413 -0.58 13.25 16.49
C VAL A 413 -1.47 13.52 15.28
N SER A 414 -0.89 13.90 14.14
CA SER A 414 -1.63 14.11 12.89
C SER A 414 -2.39 12.85 12.46
N MET A 415 -1.73 11.70 12.44
CA MET A 415 -2.36 10.42 12.11
C MET A 415 -3.44 10.02 13.11
N LEU A 416 -3.19 10.22 14.41
CA LEU A 416 -4.16 9.85 15.44
C LEU A 416 -5.43 10.70 15.34
N ILE A 417 -5.28 12.02 15.16
CA ILE A 417 -6.41 12.94 14.94
C ILE A 417 -7.18 12.52 13.69
N TRP A 418 -6.48 12.26 12.58
CA TRP A 418 -7.13 11.81 11.35
C TRP A 418 -7.84 10.46 11.53
N THR A 419 -7.19 9.48 12.16
CA THR A 419 -7.76 8.14 12.39
C THR A 419 -9.03 8.20 13.24
N VAL A 420 -9.01 9.00 14.31
CA VAL A 420 -10.19 9.22 15.16
C VAL A 420 -11.29 9.96 14.40
N THR A 421 -10.94 11.01 13.66
CA THR A 421 -11.90 11.79 12.87
C THR A 421 -12.55 10.93 11.79
N PHE A 422 -11.74 10.16 11.05
CA PHE A 422 -12.19 9.21 10.04
C PHE A 422 -13.14 8.17 10.65
N ALA A 423 -12.73 7.49 11.72
CA ALA A 423 -13.53 6.46 12.36
C ALA A 423 -14.87 7.02 12.88
N PHE A 424 -14.81 8.19 13.52
CA PHE A 424 -15.99 8.87 14.03
C PHE A 424 -16.95 9.31 12.92
N MET A 425 -16.44 9.93 11.85
CA MET A 425 -17.24 10.38 10.71
C MET A 425 -17.88 9.21 9.98
N VAL A 426 -17.12 8.16 9.68
CA VAL A 426 -17.65 6.96 8.99
C VAL A 426 -18.75 6.30 9.82
N VAL A 427 -18.54 6.11 11.13
CA VAL A 427 -19.57 5.53 12.00
C VAL A 427 -20.80 6.43 12.07
N THR A 428 -20.62 7.73 12.24
CA THR A 428 -21.72 8.68 12.39
C THR A 428 -22.57 8.77 11.12
N ILE A 429 -21.94 8.95 9.96
CA ILE A 429 -22.63 9.03 8.67
C ILE A 429 -23.34 7.71 8.38
N SER A 430 -22.66 6.58 8.54
CA SER A 430 -23.23 5.26 8.30
C SER A 430 -24.41 4.95 9.22
N PHE A 431 -24.31 5.34 10.50
CA PHE A 431 -25.39 5.18 11.46
C PHE A 431 -26.61 6.04 11.10
N ILE A 432 -26.39 7.32 10.78
CA ILE A 432 -27.49 8.24 10.43
C ILE A 432 -28.18 7.77 9.15
N VAL A 433 -27.42 7.48 8.08
CA VAL A 433 -27.95 7.03 6.80
C VAL A 433 -28.65 5.68 6.95
N GLY A 434 -27.99 4.70 7.60
CA GLY A 434 -28.56 3.39 7.82
C GLY A 434 -29.85 3.44 8.64
N THR A 435 -29.89 4.24 9.71
CA THR A 435 -31.08 4.40 10.54
C THR A 435 -32.19 5.15 9.81
N ALA A 436 -31.87 6.18 9.03
CA ALA A 436 -32.85 6.89 8.19
C ALA A 436 -33.51 5.93 7.16
N LEU A 437 -32.70 5.09 6.50
CA LEU A 437 -33.21 4.05 5.60
C LEU A 437 -34.04 3.01 6.34
N ALA A 438 -33.61 2.56 7.51
CA ALA A 438 -34.37 1.61 8.33
C ALA A 438 -35.78 2.15 8.68
N VAL A 439 -35.86 3.39 9.16
CA VAL A 439 -37.13 4.06 9.52
C VAL A 439 -38.02 4.30 8.30
N THR A 440 -37.41 4.62 7.15
CA THR A 440 -38.16 4.84 5.90
C THR A 440 -38.74 3.52 5.40
N LEU A 441 -37.93 2.46 5.35
CA LEU A 441 -38.33 1.15 4.83
C LEU A 441 -39.29 0.41 5.76
N ASP A 442 -39.30 0.72 7.06
CA ASP A 442 -40.28 0.19 8.01
C ASP A 442 -41.71 0.71 7.74
N LYS A 443 -41.83 1.91 7.13
CA LYS A 443 -43.12 2.52 6.79
C LYS A 443 -43.65 2.11 5.43
N VAL A 444 -42.83 1.50 4.58
CA VAL A 444 -43.22 1.09 3.22
C VAL A 444 -43.78 -0.34 3.25
N GLY A 445 -44.71 -0.67 2.34
CA GLY A 445 -45.27 -2.02 2.23
C GLY A 445 -44.20 -3.11 2.12
N ILE A 446 -44.50 -4.29 2.68
CA ILE A 446 -43.55 -5.38 2.93
C ILE A 446 -42.74 -5.78 1.68
N THR A 447 -43.37 -5.84 0.52
CA THR A 447 -42.72 -6.25 -0.75
C THR A 447 -41.67 -5.23 -1.19
N VAL A 448 -42.02 -3.93 -1.15
CA VAL A 448 -41.12 -2.84 -1.53
C VAL A 448 -39.94 -2.77 -0.56
N ALA A 449 -40.23 -2.86 0.74
CA ALA A 449 -39.19 -2.87 1.77
C ALA A 449 -38.18 -4.01 1.58
N LYS A 450 -38.62 -5.21 1.17
CA LYS A 450 -37.72 -6.34 0.88
C LYS A 450 -36.78 -6.06 -0.29
N VAL A 451 -37.29 -5.54 -1.41
CA VAL A 451 -36.48 -5.26 -2.61
C VAL A 451 -35.42 -4.21 -2.32
N TYR A 452 -35.82 -3.08 -1.73
CA TYR A 452 -34.86 -2.02 -1.41
C TYR A 452 -33.82 -2.45 -0.37
N LYS A 453 -34.20 -3.26 0.64
CA LYS A 453 -33.22 -3.83 1.59
C LYS A 453 -32.20 -4.72 0.89
N MET A 454 -32.61 -5.54 -0.08
CA MET A 454 -31.67 -6.35 -0.88
C MET A 454 -30.68 -5.47 -1.64
N ILE A 455 -31.17 -4.44 -2.33
CA ILE A 455 -30.31 -3.51 -3.09
C ILE A 455 -29.32 -2.79 -2.16
N PHE A 456 -29.81 -2.24 -1.05
CA PHE A 456 -28.97 -1.48 -0.12
C PHE A 456 -27.98 -2.33 0.68
N ILE A 457 -28.16 -3.65 0.75
CA ILE A 457 -27.20 -4.57 1.40
C ILE A 457 -26.03 -4.92 0.47
N LEU A 458 -26.16 -4.75 -0.85
CA LEU A 458 -25.11 -5.09 -1.82
C LEU A 458 -23.71 -4.55 -1.49
N PRO A 459 -23.53 -3.28 -1.08
CA PRO A 459 -22.21 -2.75 -0.75
C PRO A 459 -21.45 -3.56 0.31
N TRP A 460 -22.19 -4.17 1.24
CA TRP A 460 -21.62 -4.96 2.34
C TRP A 460 -21.34 -6.42 1.97
N VAL A 461 -22.03 -6.95 0.97
CA VAL A 461 -21.94 -8.36 0.55
C VAL A 461 -20.86 -8.58 -0.52
N VAL A 462 -20.64 -7.60 -1.39
CA VAL A 462 -19.63 -7.70 -2.44
C VAL A 462 -18.22 -7.67 -1.83
N PRO A 463 -17.27 -8.50 -2.29
CA PRO A 463 -15.89 -8.46 -1.81
C PRO A 463 -15.28 -7.05 -1.84
N SER A 464 -14.73 -6.62 -0.71
CA SER A 464 -14.26 -5.24 -0.53
C SER A 464 -13.10 -4.89 -1.45
N VAL A 465 -12.16 -5.81 -1.68
CA VAL A 465 -10.95 -5.56 -2.47
C VAL A 465 -11.29 -5.07 -3.89
N ILE A 466 -12.08 -5.85 -4.64
CA ILE A 466 -12.44 -5.51 -6.03
C ILE A 466 -13.24 -4.20 -6.04
N THR A 467 -14.18 -4.06 -5.12
CA THR A 467 -15.05 -2.88 -5.04
C THR A 467 -14.27 -1.60 -4.74
N LEU A 468 -13.26 -1.66 -3.87
CA LEU A 468 -12.39 -0.52 -3.56
C LEU A 468 -11.48 -0.15 -4.73
N LEU A 469 -10.97 -1.13 -5.47
CA LEU A 469 -10.20 -0.88 -6.70
C LEU A 469 -11.07 -0.26 -7.80
N MET A 470 -12.33 -0.69 -7.91
CA MET A 470 -13.30 -0.07 -8.82
C MET A 470 -13.59 1.38 -8.41
N TRP A 471 -13.84 1.64 -7.12
CA TRP A 471 -14.03 3.00 -6.60
C TRP A 471 -12.81 3.88 -6.88
N ARG A 472 -11.60 3.35 -6.70
CA ARG A 472 -10.37 4.07 -7.04
C ARG A 472 -10.37 4.51 -8.51
N GLY A 473 -10.64 3.58 -9.44
CA GLY A 473 -10.73 3.91 -10.87
C GLY A 473 -11.86 4.90 -11.20
N MET A 474 -13.00 4.81 -10.52
CA MET A 474 -14.11 5.76 -10.68
C MET A 474 -13.78 7.18 -10.17
N LEU A 475 -12.86 7.29 -9.20
CA LEU A 475 -12.42 8.53 -8.56
C LEU A 475 -11.17 9.15 -9.22
N GLU A 476 -10.59 8.52 -10.25
CA GLU A 476 -9.55 9.14 -11.07
C GLU A 476 -10.08 10.41 -11.75
N ASP A 477 -9.17 11.29 -12.19
CA ASP A 477 -9.53 12.60 -12.76
C ASP A 477 -10.43 12.49 -14.00
N GLN A 478 -10.25 11.42 -14.79
CA GLN A 478 -11.07 11.05 -15.96
C GLN A 478 -12.11 9.96 -15.65
N GLY A 479 -12.27 9.60 -14.38
CA GLY A 479 -13.14 8.54 -13.91
C GLY A 479 -14.63 8.92 -14.00
N LEU A 480 -15.48 7.90 -13.83
CA LEU A 480 -16.94 8.03 -13.97
C LEU A 480 -17.53 9.12 -13.06
N VAL A 481 -16.99 9.33 -11.86
CA VAL A 481 -17.52 10.34 -10.93
C VAL A 481 -17.36 11.74 -11.52
N ASN A 482 -16.18 12.09 -12.05
CA ASN A 482 -15.94 13.39 -12.67
C ASN A 482 -16.70 13.54 -14.00
N GLN A 483 -16.86 12.46 -14.77
CA GLN A 483 -17.71 12.49 -15.96
C GLN A 483 -19.17 12.84 -15.62
N ILE A 484 -19.73 12.26 -14.55
CA ILE A 484 -21.08 12.60 -14.09
C ILE A 484 -21.15 14.05 -13.62
N LEU A 485 -20.15 14.54 -12.86
CA LEU A 485 -20.10 15.93 -12.40
C LEU A 485 -20.07 16.93 -13.57
N SER A 486 -19.36 16.59 -14.65
CA SER A 486 -19.30 17.42 -15.86
C SER A 486 -20.66 17.61 -16.54
N LEU A 487 -21.57 16.61 -16.44
CA LEU A 487 -22.95 16.73 -16.95
C LEU A 487 -23.76 17.81 -16.21
N PHE A 488 -23.37 18.11 -14.96
CA PHE A 488 -23.97 19.17 -14.15
C PHE A 488 -23.18 20.49 -14.21
N GLY A 489 -22.19 20.59 -15.10
CA GLY A 489 -21.34 21.78 -15.24
C GLY A 489 -20.33 21.97 -14.10
N ILE A 490 -20.06 20.93 -13.31
CA ILE A 490 -19.07 20.97 -12.23
C ILE A 490 -17.71 20.57 -12.79
N ASN A 491 -16.69 21.39 -12.52
CA ASN A 491 -15.31 21.11 -12.91
C ASN A 491 -14.77 19.83 -12.26
N SER A 492 -13.81 19.17 -12.92
CA SER A 492 -13.20 17.94 -12.41
C SER A 492 -12.62 18.14 -11.00
N VAL A 493 -12.96 17.24 -10.08
CA VAL A 493 -12.50 17.27 -8.69
C VAL A 493 -11.37 16.25 -8.51
N PRO A 494 -10.22 16.64 -7.93
CA PRO A 494 -9.07 15.75 -7.70
C PRO A 494 -9.30 14.85 -6.47
N TRP A 495 -10.21 13.88 -6.57
CA TRP A 495 -10.68 13.03 -5.46
C TRP A 495 -9.60 12.21 -4.76
N LEU A 496 -8.48 11.95 -5.42
CA LEU A 496 -7.35 11.17 -4.89
C LEU A 496 -6.07 12.01 -4.72
N SER A 497 -5.93 13.10 -5.50
CA SER A 497 -4.69 13.89 -5.59
C SER A 497 -4.64 15.07 -4.62
N HIS A 498 -5.79 15.58 -4.17
CA HIS A 498 -5.88 16.70 -3.24
C HIS A 498 -6.27 16.25 -1.83
N SER A 499 -5.57 16.72 -0.80
CA SER A 499 -5.68 16.21 0.58
C SER A 499 -7.11 16.23 1.15
N LEU A 500 -7.83 17.34 0.98
CA LEU A 500 -9.21 17.44 1.49
C LEU A 500 -10.16 16.51 0.73
N ALA A 501 -9.98 16.43 -0.59
CA ALA A 501 -10.83 15.64 -1.47
C ALA A 501 -10.61 14.13 -1.23
N ALA A 502 -9.36 13.71 -1.03
CA ALA A 502 -8.98 12.34 -0.67
C ALA A 502 -9.53 11.91 0.69
N ARG A 503 -9.51 12.82 1.68
CA ARG A 503 -10.14 12.58 2.99
C ARG A 503 -11.66 12.44 2.86
N ALA A 504 -12.29 13.32 2.10
CA ALA A 504 -13.74 13.29 1.88
C ALA A 504 -14.17 12.02 1.12
N SER A 505 -13.49 11.67 0.03
CA SER A 505 -13.77 10.47 -0.76
C SER A 505 -13.59 9.20 0.08
N SER A 506 -12.55 9.12 0.91
CA SER A 506 -12.33 8.01 1.84
C SER A 506 -13.50 7.84 2.82
N ILE A 507 -13.99 8.93 3.41
CA ILE A 507 -15.14 8.90 4.32
C ILE A 507 -16.41 8.47 3.58
N ILE A 508 -16.66 9.01 2.39
CA ILE A 508 -17.86 8.71 1.58
C ILE A 508 -17.89 7.23 1.21
N VAL A 509 -16.81 6.72 0.62
CA VAL A 509 -16.71 5.33 0.17
C VAL A 509 -16.85 4.39 1.37
N MET A 510 -16.15 4.65 2.47
CA MET A 510 -16.20 3.77 3.65
C MET A 510 -17.56 3.83 4.36
N SER A 511 -18.24 4.97 4.31
CA SER A 511 -19.61 5.08 4.79
C SER A 511 -20.60 4.32 3.90
N TRP A 512 -20.37 4.33 2.58
CA TRP A 512 -21.16 3.55 1.62
C TRP A 512 -21.06 2.04 1.88
N PHE A 513 -19.89 1.54 2.29
CA PHE A 513 -19.73 0.14 2.74
C PHE A 513 -20.42 -0.16 4.08
N SER A 514 -20.50 0.84 4.97
CA SER A 514 -20.81 0.61 6.38
C SER A 514 -22.27 0.93 6.76
N PHE A 515 -22.97 1.78 6.00
CA PHE A 515 -24.38 2.09 6.27
C PHE A 515 -25.32 0.86 6.23
N PRO A 516 -25.11 -0.19 5.40
CA PRO A 516 -26.03 -1.32 5.35
C PRO A 516 -26.08 -2.10 6.66
N TYR A 517 -24.93 -2.21 7.35
CA TYR A 517 -24.83 -2.82 8.68
C TYR A 517 -25.75 -2.10 9.68
N PHE A 518 -25.69 -0.76 9.73
CA PHE A 518 -26.56 0.02 10.61
C PHE A 518 -28.02 -0.01 10.17
N MET A 519 -28.32 -0.08 8.87
CA MET A 519 -29.70 -0.24 8.39
C MET A 519 -30.33 -1.54 8.91
N VAL A 520 -29.60 -2.65 8.84
CA VAL A 520 -30.08 -3.96 9.31
C VAL A 520 -30.29 -3.96 10.82
N ILE A 521 -29.30 -3.49 11.58
CA ILE A 521 -29.38 -3.45 13.04
C ILE A 521 -30.49 -2.50 13.52
N SER A 522 -30.54 -1.27 13.00
CA SER A 522 -31.58 -0.30 13.35
C SER A 522 -32.97 -0.80 12.97
N SER A 523 -33.12 -1.54 11.87
CA SER A 523 -34.40 -2.19 11.52
C SER A 523 -34.84 -3.22 12.57
N GLY A 524 -33.91 -3.97 13.16
CA GLY A 524 -34.20 -4.93 14.24
C GLY A 524 -34.62 -4.24 15.52
N ILE A 525 -33.88 -3.21 15.93
CA ILE A 525 -34.17 -2.44 17.15
C ILE A 525 -35.47 -1.65 17.02
N LEU A 526 -35.77 -1.06 15.87
CA LEU A 526 -36.98 -0.29 15.65
C LEU A 526 -38.25 -1.10 15.95
N LYS A 527 -38.22 -2.42 15.66
CA LYS A 527 -39.33 -3.33 15.97
C LYS A 527 -39.54 -3.59 17.46
N SER A 528 -38.52 -3.40 18.29
CA SER A 528 -38.62 -3.54 19.75
C SER A 528 -39.14 -2.28 20.45
N ILE A 529 -39.17 -1.13 19.77
CA ILE A 529 -39.64 0.13 20.35
C ILE A 529 -41.18 0.13 20.34
N PRO A 530 -41.86 0.31 21.49
CA PRO A 530 -43.32 0.39 21.54
C PRO A 530 -43.85 1.51 20.64
N LYS A 531 -44.94 1.23 19.91
CA LYS A 531 -45.52 2.19 18.95
C LYS A 531 -46.08 3.44 19.61
N ASP A 532 -46.48 3.32 20.88
CA ASP A 532 -47.09 4.37 21.71
C ASP A 532 -46.22 5.65 21.75
N TYR A 533 -44.88 5.50 21.81
CA TYR A 533 -43.95 6.64 21.77
C TYR A 533 -44.14 7.49 20.51
N PHE A 534 -44.39 6.86 19.37
CA PHE A 534 -44.57 7.53 18.09
C PHE A 534 -45.99 8.07 17.89
N GLU A 535 -46.99 7.46 18.53
CA GLU A 535 -48.39 7.89 18.48
C GLU A 535 -48.62 9.11 19.37
N VAL A 536 -48.15 9.06 20.61
CA VAL A 536 -48.21 10.20 21.55
C VAL A 536 -47.50 11.41 20.99
N ALA A 537 -46.30 11.23 20.39
CA ALA A 537 -45.58 12.33 19.76
C ALA A 537 -46.35 12.96 18.58
N ARG A 538 -47.06 12.14 17.79
CA ARG A 538 -47.90 12.62 16.69
C ARG A 538 -49.14 13.38 17.18
N ILE A 539 -49.78 12.89 18.25
CA ILE A 539 -50.90 13.58 18.91
C ILE A 539 -50.45 14.94 19.45
N ALA A 540 -49.22 15.02 19.99
CA ALA A 540 -48.60 16.27 20.44
C ALA A 540 -48.13 17.21 19.31
N GLY A 541 -48.40 16.89 18.04
CA GLY A 541 -48.05 17.74 16.89
C GLY A 541 -46.59 17.66 16.45
N ALA A 542 -45.81 16.68 16.92
CA ALA A 542 -44.40 16.57 16.56
C ALA A 542 -44.21 16.19 15.08
N GLY A 543 -43.40 16.97 14.36
CA GLY A 543 -43.03 16.70 12.97
C GLY A 543 -42.14 15.47 12.78
N ARG A 544 -42.08 14.93 11.55
CA ARG A 544 -41.31 13.71 11.23
C ARG A 544 -39.82 13.81 11.58
N LEU A 545 -39.20 14.96 11.31
CA LEU A 545 -37.79 15.21 11.65
C LEU A 545 -37.58 15.30 13.17
N TYR A 546 -38.52 15.89 13.90
CA TYR A 546 -38.48 15.93 15.35
C TYR A 546 -38.53 14.51 15.92
N ILE A 547 -39.49 13.69 15.47
CA ILE A 547 -39.61 12.29 15.89
C ILE A 547 -38.33 11.49 15.56
N PHE A 548 -37.72 11.73 14.40
CA PHE A 548 -36.48 11.06 14.01
C PHE A 548 -35.30 11.42 14.94
N PHE A 549 -34.99 12.71 15.09
CA PHE A 549 -33.82 13.16 15.85
C PHE A 549 -34.00 13.15 17.37
N LYS A 550 -35.23 13.37 17.88
CA LYS A 550 -35.49 13.51 19.32
C LYS A 550 -36.05 12.26 19.98
N ILE A 551 -36.62 11.33 19.22
CA ILE A 551 -37.20 10.09 19.76
C ILE A 551 -36.45 8.87 19.21
N THR A 552 -36.43 8.72 17.88
CA THR A 552 -35.93 7.50 17.22
C THR A 552 -34.44 7.29 17.41
N ILE A 553 -33.62 8.28 17.04
CA ILE A 553 -32.16 8.20 17.17
C ILE A 553 -31.73 7.97 18.63
N PRO A 554 -32.21 8.74 19.63
CA PRO A 554 -31.79 8.54 21.01
C PRO A 554 -32.15 7.16 21.57
N LEU A 555 -33.31 6.61 21.23
CA LEU A 555 -33.72 5.26 21.65
C LEU A 555 -32.85 4.19 21.00
N ILE A 556 -32.58 4.31 19.70
CA ILE A 556 -31.72 3.35 18.98
C ILE A 556 -30.28 3.43 19.52
N ILE A 557 -29.70 4.63 19.67
CA ILE A 557 -28.33 4.80 20.19
C ILE A 557 -28.16 4.11 21.54
N ARG A 558 -29.14 4.23 22.45
CA ARG A 558 -29.08 3.57 23.77
C ARG A 558 -29.02 2.05 23.62
N ALA A 559 -29.81 1.48 22.71
CA ALA A 559 -29.84 0.04 22.48
C ALA A 559 -28.56 -0.47 21.79
N ILE A 560 -27.98 0.30 20.86
CA ILE A 560 -26.86 -0.16 20.03
C ILE A 560 -25.50 0.43 20.42
N PHE A 561 -25.41 1.14 21.56
CA PHE A 561 -24.18 1.80 21.98
C PHE A 561 -22.94 0.87 21.96
N PRO A 562 -23.00 -0.39 22.46
CA PRO A 562 -21.87 -1.31 22.35
C PRO A 562 -21.46 -1.59 20.89
N MET A 563 -22.44 -1.67 19.97
CA MET A 563 -22.18 -1.86 18.54
C MET A 563 -21.57 -0.62 17.89
N LEU A 564 -21.92 0.58 18.34
CA LEU A 564 -21.28 1.83 17.90
C LEU A 564 -19.81 1.88 18.34
N VAL A 565 -19.52 1.48 19.58
CA VAL A 565 -18.13 1.37 20.09
C VAL A 565 -17.35 0.35 19.27
N MET A 566 -17.92 -0.84 19.03
CA MET A 566 -17.27 -1.87 18.22
C MET A 566 -17.04 -1.39 16.78
N SER A 567 -18.01 -0.68 16.19
CA SER A 567 -17.88 -0.10 14.84
C SER A 567 -16.79 0.95 14.78
N PHE A 568 -16.66 1.79 15.81
CA PHE A 568 -15.56 2.76 15.90
C PHE A 568 -14.20 2.05 15.93
N ILE A 569 -14.06 0.98 16.73
CA ILE A 569 -12.81 0.19 16.79
C ILE A 569 -12.49 -0.45 15.44
N MET A 570 -13.50 -0.95 14.72
CA MET A 570 -13.32 -1.47 13.36
C MET A 570 -12.87 -0.37 12.40
N GLN A 571 -13.49 0.81 12.42
CA GLN A 571 -13.12 1.90 11.52
C GLN A 571 -11.77 2.54 11.88
N PHE A 572 -11.37 2.53 13.15
CA PHE A 572 -10.05 2.97 13.60
C PHE A 572 -8.94 2.10 12.97
N ASN A 573 -9.20 0.81 12.77
CA ASN A 573 -8.29 -0.15 12.16
C ASN A 573 -8.65 -0.47 10.70
N GLN A 574 -9.30 0.45 9.98
CA GLN A 574 -9.81 0.18 8.64
C GLN A 574 -8.70 0.17 7.58
N PHE A 575 -8.00 -0.95 7.45
CA PHE A 575 -6.94 -1.09 6.44
C PHE A 575 -7.46 -1.03 5.00
N GLY A 576 -8.74 -1.33 4.76
CA GLY A 576 -9.32 -1.28 3.41
C GLY A 576 -9.14 0.08 2.70
N VAL A 577 -9.08 1.19 3.44
CA VAL A 577 -8.83 2.52 2.86
C VAL A 577 -7.51 2.63 2.11
N TYR A 578 -6.53 1.80 2.46
CA TYR A 578 -5.25 1.73 1.77
C TYR A 578 -5.40 1.33 0.30
N LEU A 579 -6.39 0.50 -0.05
CA LEU A 579 -6.65 0.11 -1.45
C LEU A 579 -7.20 1.26 -2.29
N LEU A 580 -7.80 2.27 -1.63
CA LEU A 580 -8.38 3.44 -2.27
C LEU A 580 -7.30 4.50 -2.56
N THR A 581 -6.51 4.86 -1.55
CA THR A 581 -5.60 6.02 -1.61
C THR A 581 -4.13 5.67 -1.39
N GLN A 582 -3.81 4.47 -0.92
CA GLN A 582 -2.46 4.05 -0.50
C GLN A 582 -1.84 4.96 0.58
N GLY A 583 -2.68 5.64 1.37
CA GLY A 583 -2.26 6.65 2.35
C GLY A 583 -2.09 8.05 1.77
N GLY A 584 -2.10 8.19 0.44
CA GLY A 584 -1.90 9.45 -0.26
C GLY A 584 -3.06 10.45 -0.14
N PRO A 585 -2.90 11.70 -0.64
CA PRO A 585 -1.66 12.31 -1.13
C PRO A 585 -0.53 12.33 -0.11
N PRO A 586 0.76 12.45 -0.53
CA PRO A 586 1.88 12.48 0.41
C PRO A 586 1.78 13.63 1.43
N GLY A 587 2.44 13.47 2.58
CA GLY A 587 2.49 14.53 3.59
C GLY A 587 3.32 15.76 3.14
N SER A 588 3.27 16.82 3.93
CA SER A 588 3.96 18.09 3.61
C SER A 588 5.49 17.99 3.62
N ARG A 589 6.07 17.04 4.36
CA ARG A 589 7.51 16.75 4.40
C ARG A 589 7.76 15.31 4.02
N LEU A 590 8.92 15.03 3.44
CA LEU A 590 9.33 13.65 3.16
C LEU A 590 9.34 12.80 4.44
N GLY A 591 8.78 11.60 4.37
CA GLY A 591 8.63 10.69 5.50
C GLY A 591 7.53 11.05 6.50
N SER A 592 6.81 12.15 6.30
CA SER A 592 5.57 12.40 7.03
C SER A 592 4.48 11.43 6.56
N PRO A 593 3.53 11.06 7.44
CA PRO A 593 2.35 10.30 7.05
C PRO A 593 1.60 10.99 5.92
N GLY A 594 1.04 10.19 5.00
CA GLY A 594 0.20 10.72 3.95
C GLY A 594 -1.10 11.32 4.49
N ALA A 595 -1.77 12.14 3.69
CA ALA A 595 -2.95 12.89 4.09
C ALA A 595 -4.12 11.99 4.52
N THR A 596 -4.19 10.76 4.01
CA THR A 596 -5.23 9.78 4.36
C THR A 596 -4.70 8.60 5.18
N ASP A 597 -3.42 8.58 5.55
CA ASP A 597 -2.84 7.51 6.35
C ASP A 597 -3.51 7.38 7.72
N LEU A 598 -4.13 6.23 7.95
CA LEU A 598 -4.52 5.80 9.28
C LEU A 598 -3.31 5.25 10.02
N LEU A 599 -3.40 5.16 11.35
CA LEU A 599 -2.31 4.60 12.14
C LEU A 599 -1.93 3.18 11.66
N ILE A 600 -2.92 2.37 11.27
CA ILE A 600 -2.69 1.01 10.75
C ILE A 600 -2.02 1.00 9.36
N THR A 601 -2.35 1.95 8.47
CA THR A 601 -1.74 2.01 7.14
C THR A 601 -0.30 2.50 7.22
N TYR A 602 -0.03 3.43 8.14
CA TYR A 602 1.33 3.87 8.42
C TYR A 602 2.19 2.77 9.06
N VAL A 603 1.65 1.98 9.99
CA VAL A 603 2.31 0.79 10.53
C VAL A 603 2.66 -0.19 9.41
N PHE A 604 1.74 -0.41 8.47
CA PHE A 604 1.98 -1.27 7.30
C PHE A 604 3.11 -0.72 6.43
N ASN A 605 3.07 0.57 6.05
CA ASN A 605 4.11 1.21 5.26
C ASN A 605 5.49 1.15 5.96
N THR A 606 5.53 1.36 7.27
CA THR A 606 6.77 1.30 8.07
C THR A 606 7.32 -0.13 8.15
N ALA A 607 6.45 -1.13 8.26
CA ALA A 607 6.88 -2.53 8.30
C ALA A 607 7.35 -3.03 6.93
N PHE A 608 6.59 -2.77 5.87
CA PHE A 608 6.78 -3.45 4.59
C PHE A 608 7.53 -2.61 3.55
N ASN A 609 7.39 -1.28 3.56
CA ASN A 609 8.10 -0.42 2.62
C ASN A 609 9.46 0.00 3.19
N THR A 610 9.49 0.51 4.42
CA THR A 610 10.75 0.96 5.05
C THR A 610 11.51 -0.16 5.77
N LYS A 611 10.88 -1.33 5.98
CA LYS A 611 11.46 -2.51 6.67
C LYS A 611 11.93 -2.20 8.10
N ARG A 612 11.36 -1.18 8.75
CA ARG A 612 11.63 -0.81 10.15
C ARG A 612 10.62 -1.51 11.07
N TYR A 613 10.72 -2.83 11.17
CA TYR A 613 9.75 -3.68 11.86
C TYR A 613 9.57 -3.32 13.35
N SER A 614 10.67 -3.05 14.08
CA SER A 614 10.60 -2.66 15.50
C SER A 614 9.88 -1.32 15.70
N LEU A 615 10.11 -0.35 14.82
CA LEU A 615 9.42 0.94 14.85
C LEU A 615 7.92 0.77 14.54
N ALA A 616 7.58 -0.02 13.51
CA ALA A 616 6.21 -0.35 13.19
C ALA A 616 5.49 -1.05 14.36
N ALA A 617 6.18 -1.97 15.04
CA ALA A 617 5.70 -2.62 16.24
C ALA A 617 5.43 -1.60 17.37
N ALA A 618 6.32 -0.62 17.58
CA ALA A 618 6.12 0.44 18.56
C ALA A 618 4.88 1.31 18.28
N TYR A 619 4.67 1.73 17.02
CA TYR A 619 3.43 2.40 16.61
C TYR A 619 2.19 1.53 16.83
N SER A 620 2.27 0.23 16.54
CA SER A 620 1.18 -0.73 16.76
C SER A 620 0.82 -0.87 18.24
N VAL A 621 1.81 -0.89 19.14
CA VAL A 621 1.58 -0.89 20.60
C VAL A 621 0.90 0.40 21.06
N ILE A 622 1.30 1.57 20.53
CA ILE A 622 0.63 2.85 20.83
C ILE A 622 -0.83 2.81 20.37
N ALA A 623 -1.08 2.30 19.16
CA ALA A 623 -2.44 2.10 18.62
C ALA A 623 -3.29 1.22 19.54
N PHE A 624 -2.72 0.08 19.96
CA PHE A 624 -3.37 -0.86 20.86
C PHE A 624 -3.75 -0.21 22.18
N CYS A 625 -2.82 0.52 22.81
CA CYS A 625 -3.09 1.25 24.06
C CYS A 625 -4.22 2.27 23.89
N PHE A 626 -4.23 3.02 22.79
CA PHE A 626 -5.29 3.99 22.51
C PHE A 626 -6.66 3.30 22.39
N VAL A 627 -6.76 2.25 21.58
CA VAL A 627 -8.00 1.50 21.37
C VAL A 627 -8.47 0.82 22.66
N ALA A 628 -7.55 0.24 23.44
CA ALA A 628 -7.87 -0.39 24.71
C ALA A 628 -8.45 0.61 25.73
N VAL A 629 -7.82 1.78 25.88
CA VAL A 629 -8.32 2.85 26.75
C VAL A 629 -9.68 3.34 26.26
N PHE A 630 -9.83 3.61 24.96
CA PHE A 630 -11.10 4.02 24.37
C PHE A 630 -12.22 3.01 24.64
N ALA A 631 -11.95 1.71 24.43
CA ALA A 631 -12.91 0.64 24.66
C ALA A 631 -13.34 0.55 26.13
N VAL A 632 -12.39 0.56 27.06
CA VAL A 632 -12.68 0.48 28.51
C VAL A 632 -13.50 1.68 28.98
N VAL A 633 -13.11 2.89 28.57
CA VAL A 633 -13.83 4.12 28.93
C VAL A 633 -15.25 4.10 28.36
N SER A 634 -15.40 3.77 27.07
CA SER A 634 -16.70 3.75 26.41
C SER A 634 -17.65 2.72 27.00
N LEU A 635 -17.17 1.50 27.28
CA LEU A 635 -17.98 0.45 27.90
C LEU A 635 -18.37 0.77 29.35
N ARG A 636 -17.48 1.42 30.12
CA ARG A 636 -17.82 1.89 31.47
C ARG A 636 -18.92 2.94 31.45
N ILE A 637 -18.89 3.87 30.48
CA ILE A 637 -19.94 4.89 30.30
C ILE A 637 -21.27 4.22 29.90
N ALA A 638 -21.22 3.22 29.02
CA ALA A 638 -22.40 2.45 28.61
C ALA A 638 -23.10 1.78 29.80
N ASN A 639 -22.32 1.13 30.67
CA ASN A 639 -22.84 0.41 31.83
C ASN A 639 -23.45 1.35 32.90
N ARG A 640 -22.97 2.59 33.01
CA ARG A 640 -23.52 3.59 33.95
C ARG A 640 -24.88 4.16 33.53
N LYS A 641 -25.23 4.09 32.24
CA LYS A 641 -26.50 4.62 31.69
C LYS A 641 -27.58 3.54 31.49
N SER A 642 -27.26 2.28 31.75
CA SER A 642 -28.23 1.16 31.69
C SER A 642 -28.93 0.88 33.04
N TYR A 643 -28.61 1.67 34.07
CA TYR A 643 -29.38 1.85 35.30
C TYR A 643 -29.96 3.26 35.28
#